data_AF-A0A803L9C5-F1
#
_entry.id   AF-A0A803L9C5-F1
#
_cell.length_a   1.000
_cell.length_b   1.000
_cell.length_c   1.000
_cell.angle_alpha   90.00
_cell.angle_beta   90.00
_cell.angle_gamma   90.00
#
_symmetry.space_group_name_H-M   'P 1'
#
loop_
_entity.id
_entity.type
_entity.pdbx_description
1 polymer ?
#
loop_
_entity_poly.entity_id
_entity_poly.type
_entity_poly.pdbx_seq_one_letter_code
_entity_poly.pdbx_strand_id
1 'polypeptide(L)'
;MEDNKKLNIVMFPWLAFGHIIPFLDLSKHLATKGHHIFFVSTPRNLERLPKIPERLATLITLVPLLLPRVDNLPPGAEATSDVGFEIGTNLLKKAFDGLQQPMTEFLLQSSCCLDWIIYDFCCYWIPPIADKLGICKVYFNITAARTLSAFPTKLMEAGSGTWTDPCCPPPWIPFPKSSVYFLQHESRNITHTARNITSSGVSDGFRVKCSVSGCDLIVVRSWRELEAEYLQLAEVLNEKTVLPLGLLPPSLEDQGLGDDDDSWKLINSWLNKQRKGSVVYVAFGSEFEPNQDQLMELALGLEQSGLPFFWAFRRSEVSILKLPEGFEERTRGQGMVWTSWAPQLRILSHESVGGFLTHCGWSSIIEALQFGKPLVMLPLAIDHGLIARFMSQDKKVGIEIPRNTEDGSLTRSSVAESLTLVLQDETGKMFKDEAEKLSIIFADKNTENGKPSPGFLRGRQQTLKTVNNIKIAVLCGLITILVLRGTIGVGDLIGSSSEAKKDRALIEETNRILAEIRSGKDSSDPDGQDEPPYNPNVTYTLGPRIDTWDVQRRNWLKQNPDFPSVVGGKGRILLVTDREMAGYWAKLPLIRKLMLSHPEVEWIWWLDSDALFTDMVFEIPLEKYKDHNLVIHGYPDLLFEQKSWIALNTGSFLLRNCQWSLDLLDVWAPMGPKGVVRDDAGKLLTANLKGRPAFEADDQSALIYLLISQKEKWMSKVFVENSYYLHGFWLGLVDKYEEMAEKHHPGLGDERWPFVTHFVGCKPCGSYGDYPAEKCLKSMERAFNFADNQVLKLYGFRHRGLLSPNIKRLRNETDKPLKVVDELDIRRHIVIGS
;
A
#
# COMPACT_ATOMS: atom_id res chain seq x y z
N MET A 1 25.08 22.81 -21.15
CA MET A 1 25.36 22.50 -19.73
C MET A 1 25.14 23.79 -19.00
N GLU A 2 24.03 23.92 -18.29
CA GLU A 2 23.80 25.08 -17.42
C GLU A 2 24.82 25.02 -16.28
N ASP A 3 25.46 26.14 -15.96
CA ASP A 3 26.36 26.27 -14.82
C ASP A 3 25.58 25.98 -13.53
N ASN A 4 25.74 24.79 -12.95
CA ASN A 4 25.15 24.47 -11.66
C ASN A 4 25.76 25.39 -10.59
N LYS A 5 24.94 26.30 -10.05
CA LYS A 5 25.31 27.17 -8.92
C LYS A 5 25.83 26.30 -7.76
N LYS A 6 27.07 26.54 -7.34
CA LYS A 6 27.65 25.93 -6.13
C LYS A 6 27.02 26.61 -4.91
N LEU A 7 26.61 25.80 -3.94
CA LEU A 7 25.90 26.27 -2.74
C LEU A 7 26.74 25.97 -1.51
N ASN A 8 26.63 26.81 -0.49
CA ASN A 8 27.17 26.58 0.84
C ASN A 8 26.02 26.17 1.78
N ILE A 9 26.09 24.96 2.32
CA ILE A 9 24.98 24.32 3.01
C ILE A 9 25.41 23.93 4.43
N VAL A 10 24.65 24.36 5.44
CA VAL A 10 24.83 23.94 6.83
C VAL A 10 24.02 22.67 7.08
N MET A 11 24.62 21.68 7.72
CA MET A 11 23.97 20.44 8.16
C MET A 11 23.98 20.40 9.69
N PHE A 12 22.80 20.31 10.30
CA PHE A 12 22.67 20.33 11.75
C PHE A 12 21.68 19.25 12.25
N PRO A 13 22.17 18.00 12.41
CA PRO A 13 21.38 16.87 12.90
C PRO A 13 21.14 16.93 14.41
N TRP A 14 20.12 16.20 14.89
CA TRP A 14 20.00 15.83 16.29
C TRP A 14 21.18 14.94 16.74
N LEU A 15 21.57 15.00 18.03
CA LEU A 15 22.75 14.31 18.60
C LEU A 15 22.51 12.81 18.87
N ALA A 16 22.05 12.11 17.84
CA ALA A 16 21.81 10.67 17.82
C ALA A 16 22.44 10.10 16.56
N PHE A 17 23.12 8.95 16.61
CA PHE A 17 23.78 8.39 15.42
C PHE A 17 22.77 7.93 14.37
N GLY A 18 21.55 7.57 14.79
CA GLY A 18 20.41 7.37 13.88
C GLY A 18 20.08 8.59 13.01
N HIS A 19 20.48 9.80 13.44
CA HIS A 19 20.26 11.08 12.76
C HIS A 19 21.53 11.64 12.12
N ILE A 20 22.66 11.60 12.83
CA ILE A 20 23.96 12.11 12.38
C ILE A 20 24.42 11.40 11.11
N ILE A 21 24.31 10.07 11.04
CA ILE A 21 24.79 9.29 9.89
C ILE A 21 24.00 9.58 8.61
N PRO A 22 22.65 9.60 8.61
CA PRO A 22 21.90 10.01 7.41
C PRO A 22 22.20 11.43 6.93
N PHE A 23 22.42 12.38 7.84
CA PHE A 23 22.87 13.73 7.49
C PHE A 23 24.26 13.71 6.86
N LEU A 24 25.18 12.89 7.37
CA LEU A 24 26.52 12.75 6.79
C LEU A 24 26.46 12.13 5.39
N ASP A 25 25.60 11.13 5.17
CA ASP A 25 25.44 10.50 3.85
C ASP A 25 24.82 11.47 2.84
N LEU A 26 23.84 12.28 3.26
CA LEU A 26 23.33 13.39 2.44
C LEU A 26 24.42 14.44 2.16
N SER A 27 25.25 14.76 3.15
CA SER A 27 26.38 15.68 3.00
C SER A 27 27.37 15.22 1.95
N LYS A 28 27.78 13.94 2.01
CA LYS A 28 28.64 13.31 1.00
C LYS A 28 27.98 13.38 -0.38
N HIS A 29 26.68 13.08 -0.45
CA HIS A 29 25.97 13.12 -1.71
C HIS A 29 25.94 14.53 -2.34
N LEU A 30 25.62 15.56 -1.56
CA LEU A 30 25.63 16.96 -2.04
C LEU A 30 27.05 17.43 -2.38
N ALA A 31 28.06 17.01 -1.61
CA ALA A 31 29.46 17.30 -1.92
C ALA A 31 29.88 16.69 -3.28
N THR A 32 29.40 15.49 -3.64
CA THR A 32 29.69 14.93 -4.98
C THR A 32 29.14 15.77 -6.14
N LYS A 33 28.12 16.60 -5.87
CA LYS A 33 27.54 17.56 -6.83
C LYS A 33 28.26 18.91 -6.83
N GLY A 34 29.33 19.06 -6.04
CA GLY A 34 30.17 20.27 -5.99
C GLY A 34 29.71 21.34 -5.00
N HIS A 35 28.71 21.07 -4.17
CA HIS A 35 28.30 21.95 -3.08
C HIS A 35 29.29 21.85 -1.91
N HIS A 36 29.47 22.95 -1.17
CA HIS A 36 30.27 22.97 0.05
C HIS A 36 29.36 22.79 1.27
N ILE A 37 29.76 21.91 2.17
CA ILE A 37 28.96 21.51 3.33
C ILE A 37 29.68 21.91 4.62
N PHE A 38 28.96 22.59 5.51
CA PHE A 38 29.36 22.80 6.89
C PHE A 38 28.62 21.78 7.76
N PHE A 39 29.30 20.71 8.15
CA PHE A 39 28.73 19.67 9.00
C PHE A 39 28.91 20.04 10.46
N VAL A 40 27.84 20.51 11.09
CA VAL A 40 27.87 21.05 12.45
C VAL A 40 27.47 19.97 13.44
N SER A 41 28.33 19.69 14.41
CA SER A 41 28.02 18.80 15.54
C SER A 41 28.95 19.10 16.71
N THR A 42 28.89 18.29 17.76
CA THR A 42 29.76 18.42 18.92
C THR A 42 31.11 17.71 18.69
N PRO A 43 32.21 18.12 19.36
CA PRO A 43 33.55 17.61 19.06
C PRO A 43 33.67 16.08 19.11
N ARG A 44 33.16 15.44 20.16
CA ARG A 44 33.27 13.98 20.35
C ARG A 44 32.46 13.24 19.30
N ASN A 45 31.34 13.80 18.85
CA ASN A 45 30.55 13.20 17.77
C ASN A 45 31.25 13.32 16.42
N LEU A 46 31.91 14.45 16.14
CA LEU A 46 32.71 14.63 14.93
C LEU A 46 33.88 13.64 14.86
N GLU A 47 34.55 13.36 15.99
CA GLU A 47 35.61 12.36 16.09
C GLU A 47 35.12 10.92 15.85
N ARG A 48 33.85 10.64 16.17
CA ARG A 48 33.21 9.33 16.00
C ARG A 48 32.63 9.10 14.60
N LEU A 49 32.67 10.10 13.71
CA LEU A 49 32.12 9.95 12.36
C LEU A 49 32.91 8.94 11.52
N PRO A 50 32.24 8.21 10.60
CA PRO A 50 32.94 7.51 9.55
C PRO A 50 33.87 8.44 8.77
N LYS A 51 35.02 7.93 8.32
CA LYS A 51 35.99 8.71 7.55
C LYS A 51 35.32 9.30 6.31
N ILE A 52 35.52 10.60 6.09
CA ILE A 52 35.10 11.27 4.87
C ILE A 52 36.07 10.87 3.75
N PRO A 53 35.60 10.41 2.58
CA PRO A 53 36.48 10.10 1.46
C PRO A 53 37.35 11.30 1.08
N GLU A 54 38.65 11.10 0.83
CA GLU A 54 39.61 12.19 0.55
C GLU A 54 39.14 13.12 -0.58
N ARG A 55 38.49 12.56 -1.62
CA ARG A 55 37.91 13.32 -2.74
C ARG A 55 36.84 14.35 -2.32
N LEU A 56 36.22 14.18 -1.17
CA LEU A 56 35.18 15.06 -0.62
C LEU A 56 35.68 15.92 0.53
N ALA A 57 36.89 15.69 1.04
CA ALA A 57 37.40 16.34 2.25
C ALA A 57 37.49 17.87 2.12
N THR A 58 37.75 18.40 0.91
CA THR A 58 37.80 19.84 0.65
C THR A 58 36.41 20.49 0.53
N LEU A 59 35.35 19.68 0.40
CA LEU A 59 33.97 20.12 0.25
C LEU A 59 33.14 19.95 1.53
N ILE A 60 33.66 19.28 2.54
CA ILE A 60 32.96 19.07 3.81
C ILE A 60 33.83 19.60 4.95
N THR A 61 33.43 20.75 5.48
CA THR A 61 34.02 21.37 6.66
C THR A 61 33.30 20.89 7.92
N LEU A 62 34.02 20.25 8.84
CA LEU A 62 33.47 19.87 10.14
C LEU A 62 33.52 21.07 11.09
N VAL A 63 32.37 21.43 11.68
CA VAL A 63 32.23 22.59 12.54
C VAL A 63 31.88 22.14 13.97
N PRO A 64 32.84 22.19 14.92
CA PRO A 64 32.59 21.78 16.29
C PRO A 64 31.87 22.89 17.08
N LEU A 65 30.74 22.56 17.71
CA LEU A 65 30.09 23.40 18.72
C LEU A 65 30.15 22.73 20.09
N LEU A 66 30.69 23.45 21.09
CA LEU A 66 30.82 22.94 22.45
C LEU A 66 29.45 22.83 23.11
N LEU A 67 29.12 21.62 23.56
CA LEU A 67 27.88 21.38 24.29
C LEU A 67 27.96 22.03 25.69
N PRO A 68 27.00 22.88 26.08
CA PRO A 68 27.03 23.52 27.39
C PRO A 68 26.82 22.50 28.50
N ARG A 69 27.41 22.78 29.67
CA ARG A 69 27.25 21.94 30.85
C ARG A 69 25.81 22.01 31.36
N VAL A 70 25.25 20.83 31.65
CA VAL A 70 23.93 20.66 32.25
C VAL A 70 24.06 19.76 33.47
N ASP A 71 23.45 20.16 34.58
CA ASP A 71 23.46 19.36 35.81
C ASP A 71 22.88 17.96 35.56
N ASN A 72 23.54 16.94 36.13
CA ASN A 72 23.22 15.51 36.01
C ASN A 72 23.42 14.89 34.62
N LEU A 73 23.91 15.65 33.63
CA LEU A 73 24.38 15.06 32.38
C LEU A 73 25.79 14.48 32.61
N PRO A 74 26.06 13.20 32.28
CA PRO A 74 27.39 12.61 32.46
C PRO A 74 28.50 13.42 31.78
N PRO A 75 29.68 13.59 32.41
CA PRO A 75 30.78 14.33 31.81
C PRO A 75 31.19 13.75 30.44
N GLY A 76 31.28 14.61 29.43
CA GLY A 76 31.64 14.22 28.07
C GLY A 76 30.54 13.48 27.29
N ALA A 77 29.32 13.38 27.84
CA ALA A 77 28.19 12.85 27.09
C ALA A 77 27.72 13.86 26.03
N GLU A 78 27.80 13.44 24.77
CA GLU A 78 27.48 14.31 23.63
C GLU A 78 26.51 13.63 22.65
N ALA A 79 26.18 12.36 22.84
CA ALA A 79 25.18 11.64 22.04
C ALA A 79 24.18 10.86 22.91
N THR A 80 23.05 10.48 22.32
CA THR A 80 22.04 9.63 22.98
C THR A 80 22.61 8.32 23.50
N SER A 81 23.60 7.75 22.82
CA SER A 81 24.32 6.54 23.25
C SER A 81 25.11 6.70 24.56
N ASP A 82 25.40 7.94 24.98
CA ASP A 82 26.20 8.22 26.18
C ASP A 82 25.36 8.38 27.46
N VAL A 83 24.02 8.52 27.36
CA VAL A 83 23.19 9.06 28.47
C VAL A 83 22.05 8.14 28.94
N GLY A 84 21.78 7.03 28.24
CA GLY A 84 20.62 6.18 28.52
C GLY A 84 19.28 6.81 28.11
N PHE A 85 18.24 5.98 28.02
CA PHE A 85 16.93 6.40 27.50
C PHE A 85 16.13 7.26 28.51
N GLU A 86 15.19 8.06 27.99
CA GLU A 86 14.35 9.05 28.71
C GLU A 86 15.10 10.18 29.43
N ILE A 87 15.57 9.96 30.67
CA ILE A 87 16.11 11.03 31.53
C ILE A 87 17.36 11.64 30.90
N GLY A 88 18.31 10.79 30.51
CA GLY A 88 19.55 11.22 29.88
C GLY A 88 19.31 11.96 28.57
N THR A 89 18.40 11.44 27.74
CA THR A 89 18.02 12.07 26.46
C THR A 89 17.38 13.44 26.67
N ASN A 90 16.56 13.62 27.71
CA ASN A 90 15.97 14.92 28.05
C ASN A 90 17.01 15.94 28.53
N LEU A 91 18.01 15.50 29.30
CA LEU A 91 19.14 16.36 29.69
C LEU A 91 20.01 16.74 28.48
N LEU A 92 20.23 15.79 27.56
CA LEU A 92 20.93 16.06 26.31
C LEU A 92 20.18 17.07 25.44
N LYS A 93 18.85 16.99 25.35
CA LYS A 93 18.02 17.99 24.65
C LYS A 93 18.15 19.39 25.28
N LYS A 94 18.20 19.48 26.61
CA LYS A 94 18.47 20.74 27.32
C LYS A 94 19.84 21.30 26.97
N ALA A 95 20.86 20.45 26.89
CA ALA A 95 22.20 20.87 26.49
C ALA A 95 22.24 21.32 25.02
N PHE A 96 21.55 20.60 24.13
CA PHE A 96 21.41 20.96 22.71
C PHE A 96 20.70 22.29 22.50
N ASP A 97 19.65 22.59 23.28
CA ASP A 97 18.99 23.91 23.23
C ASP A 97 19.94 25.05 23.60
N GLY A 98 20.88 24.80 24.50
CA GLY A 98 21.93 25.75 24.83
C GLY A 98 22.93 25.99 23.69
N LEU A 99 22.89 25.22 22.60
CA LEU A 99 23.65 25.50 21.36
C LEU A 99 23.04 26.64 20.54
N GLN A 100 21.86 27.17 20.91
CA GLN A 100 21.20 28.25 20.19
C GLN A 100 22.13 29.47 19.99
N GLN A 101 22.78 29.93 21.06
CA GLN A 101 23.69 31.08 20.99
C GLN A 101 24.91 30.80 20.10
N PRO A 102 25.74 29.76 20.34
CA PRO A 102 26.92 29.52 19.50
C PRO A 102 26.56 29.22 18.04
N MET A 103 25.43 28.56 17.77
CA MET A 103 24.94 28.40 16.41
C MET A 103 24.55 29.75 15.77
N THR A 104 23.88 30.64 16.51
CA THR A 104 23.54 31.97 16.02
C THR A 104 24.80 32.76 15.64
N GLU A 105 25.83 32.71 16.49
CA GLU A 105 27.11 33.37 16.25
C GLU A 105 27.81 32.81 15.00
N PHE A 106 27.82 31.48 14.83
CA PHE A 106 28.35 30.83 13.63
C PHE A 106 27.62 31.26 12.35
N LEU A 107 26.28 31.26 12.37
CA LEU A 107 25.46 31.67 11.22
C LEU A 107 25.65 33.15 10.90
N LEU A 108 25.76 34.03 11.90
CA LEU A 108 26.03 35.46 11.70
C LEU A 108 27.39 35.69 11.03
N GLN A 109 28.44 35.05 11.54
CA GLN A 109 29.81 35.18 11.01
C GLN A 109 29.93 34.66 9.57
N SER A 110 29.14 33.65 9.22
CA SER A 110 29.18 33.00 7.90
C SER A 110 28.07 33.48 6.94
N SER A 111 27.16 34.34 7.39
CA SER A 111 25.91 34.67 6.68
C SER A 111 26.11 35.15 5.23
N CYS A 112 27.20 35.87 4.94
CA CYS A 112 27.47 36.39 3.60
C CYS A 112 27.73 35.30 2.54
N CYS A 113 28.02 34.05 2.94
CA CYS A 113 28.28 32.95 2.03
C CYS A 113 27.30 31.79 2.16
N LEU A 114 26.47 31.70 3.20
CA LEU A 114 25.54 30.59 3.41
C LEU A 114 24.29 30.71 2.56
N ASP A 115 23.97 29.67 1.79
CA ASP A 115 22.72 29.60 1.03
C ASP A 115 21.63 28.92 1.87
N TRP A 116 21.90 27.69 2.34
CA TRP A 116 20.89 26.81 2.95
C TRP A 116 21.31 26.28 4.31
N ILE A 117 20.35 26.03 5.19
CA ILE A 117 20.50 25.22 6.40
C ILE A 117 19.54 24.04 6.36
N ILE A 118 20.08 22.83 6.51
CA ILE A 118 19.34 21.58 6.63
C ILE A 118 19.42 21.13 8.07
N TYR A 119 18.27 20.97 8.71
CA TYR A 119 18.18 20.70 10.15
C TYR A 119 17.09 19.68 10.50
N ASP A 120 17.18 19.20 11.73
CA ASP A 120 16.38 18.10 12.28
C ASP A 120 15.29 18.58 13.27
N PHE A 121 14.45 17.67 13.76
CA PHE A 121 13.27 17.96 14.58
C PHE A 121 13.57 18.71 15.88
N CYS A 122 14.74 18.48 16.47
CA CYS A 122 15.14 19.13 17.73
C CYS A 122 15.43 20.63 17.58
N CYS A 123 15.62 21.13 16.36
CA CYS A 123 16.18 22.46 16.08
C CYS A 123 15.13 23.57 16.00
N TYR A 124 14.14 23.57 16.88
CA TYR A 124 12.96 24.47 16.83
C TYR A 124 13.29 25.96 16.86
N TRP A 125 14.47 26.33 17.37
CA TRP A 125 14.95 27.70 17.46
C TRP A 125 15.70 28.17 16.21
N ILE A 126 16.06 27.27 15.28
CA ILE A 126 16.76 27.61 14.02
C ILE A 126 15.90 28.48 13.09
N PRO A 127 14.62 28.15 12.81
CA PRO A 127 13.85 28.89 11.81
C PRO A 127 13.81 30.41 11.99
N PRO A 128 13.46 30.96 13.18
CA PRO A 128 13.43 32.41 13.37
C PRO A 128 14.82 33.08 13.32
N ILE A 129 15.92 32.33 13.51
CA ILE A 129 17.28 32.85 13.34
C ILE A 129 17.62 32.93 11.86
N ALA A 130 17.38 31.86 11.10
CA ALA A 130 17.65 31.80 9.67
C ALA A 130 16.84 32.83 8.88
N ASP A 131 15.58 33.10 9.28
CA ASP A 131 14.75 34.15 8.67
C ASP A 131 15.38 35.55 8.77
N LYS A 132 15.95 35.88 9.93
CA LYS A 132 16.63 37.18 10.15
C LYS A 132 17.90 37.33 9.31
N LEU A 133 18.49 36.20 8.91
CA LEU A 133 19.72 36.15 8.12
C LEU A 133 19.45 35.93 6.62
N GLY A 134 18.20 35.71 6.22
CA GLY A 134 17.84 35.43 4.83
C GLY A 134 18.34 34.06 4.32
N ILE A 135 18.56 33.09 5.20
CA ILE A 135 19.06 31.74 4.86
C ILE A 135 17.86 30.82 4.57
N CYS A 136 17.90 30.03 3.49
CA CYS A 136 16.84 29.07 3.19
C CYS A 136 16.90 27.87 4.15
N LYS A 137 15.73 27.39 4.57
CA LYS A 137 15.53 26.42 5.66
C LYS A 137 14.97 25.12 5.10
N VAL A 138 15.68 24.02 5.28
CA VAL A 138 15.23 22.69 4.86
C VAL A 138 15.08 21.80 6.09
N TYR A 139 13.87 21.29 6.31
CA TYR A 139 13.65 20.26 7.31
C TYR A 139 13.92 18.89 6.69
N PHE A 140 14.89 18.14 7.23
CA PHE A 140 15.19 16.79 6.76
C PHE A 140 14.54 15.75 7.67
N ASN A 141 13.44 15.16 7.20
CA ASN A 141 12.78 14.04 7.87
C ASN A 141 13.55 12.74 7.57
N ILE A 142 14.21 12.20 8.59
CA ILE A 142 14.96 10.95 8.48
C ILE A 142 14.09 9.68 8.58
N THR A 143 12.78 9.83 8.83
CA THR A 143 11.81 8.73 8.98
C THR A 143 11.00 8.52 7.70
N ALA A 144 10.13 7.48 7.69
CA ALA A 144 9.18 7.24 6.61
C ALA A 144 8.17 8.39 6.44
N ALA A 145 7.67 8.61 5.22
CA ALA A 145 6.74 9.70 4.93
C ALA A 145 5.42 9.56 5.72
N ARG A 146 4.95 8.34 5.93
CA ARG A 146 3.79 8.05 6.79
C ARG A 146 3.93 8.52 8.23
N THR A 147 5.14 8.47 8.79
CA THR A 147 5.39 8.95 10.15
C THR A 147 5.22 10.46 10.21
N LEU A 148 5.68 11.18 9.18
CA LEU A 148 5.44 12.62 9.05
C LEU A 148 3.94 12.94 8.86
N SER A 149 3.21 12.17 8.06
CA SER A 149 1.75 12.34 7.87
C SER A 149 0.94 12.06 9.14
N ALA A 150 1.46 11.24 10.07
CA ALA A 150 0.82 10.97 11.35
C ALA A 150 0.82 12.18 12.30
N PHE A 151 1.72 13.15 12.09
CA PHE A 151 1.88 14.34 12.95
C PHE A 151 1.84 15.64 12.12
N PRO A 152 0.66 16.03 11.60
CA PRO A 152 0.52 17.17 10.68
C PRO A 152 0.67 18.51 11.40
N THR A 153 1.78 19.21 11.18
CA THR A 153 2.11 20.39 12.01
C THR A 153 1.17 21.56 11.78
N LYS A 154 0.64 21.73 10.57
CA LYS A 154 -0.33 22.79 10.26
C LYS A 154 -1.69 22.57 10.93
N LEU A 155 -2.18 21.33 10.96
CA LEU A 155 -3.40 21.01 11.70
C LEU A 155 -3.17 21.14 13.21
N MET A 156 -1.98 20.81 13.70
CA MET A 156 -1.60 21.06 15.10
C MET A 156 -1.56 22.55 15.46
N GLU A 157 -1.23 23.44 14.52
CA GLU A 157 -1.36 24.90 14.69
C GLU A 157 -2.82 25.36 14.76
N ALA A 158 -3.68 24.79 13.92
CA ALA A 158 -5.10 25.10 13.87
C ALA A 158 -5.91 24.49 15.03
N GLY A 159 -5.29 23.65 15.87
CA GLY A 159 -5.96 22.94 16.97
C GLY A 159 -6.79 21.72 16.53
N SER A 160 -6.89 21.44 15.22
CA SER A 160 -7.62 20.31 14.64
C SER A 160 -6.77 19.06 14.39
N GLY A 161 -5.44 19.16 14.53
CA GLY A 161 -4.47 18.07 14.32
C GLY A 161 -4.18 17.23 15.55
N THR A 162 -5.13 17.12 16.48
CA THR A 162 -4.94 16.30 17.69
C THR A 162 -5.35 14.86 17.42
N TRP A 163 -4.41 13.92 17.57
CA TRP A 163 -4.70 12.49 17.47
C TRP A 163 -5.31 12.03 18.81
N THR A 164 -6.64 12.01 18.87
CA THR A 164 -7.38 11.76 20.12
C THR A 164 -7.33 10.31 20.56
N ASP A 165 -7.35 9.39 19.60
CA ASP A 165 -7.19 7.96 19.83
C ASP A 165 -6.05 7.41 18.95
N PRO A 166 -4.81 7.39 19.47
CA PRO A 166 -3.66 6.88 18.74
C PRO A 166 -3.74 5.38 18.39
N CYS A 167 -4.70 4.64 18.97
CA CYS A 167 -4.92 3.22 18.66
C CYS A 167 -5.71 3.00 17.37
N CYS A 168 -6.33 4.04 16.83
CA CYS A 168 -6.97 4.05 15.52
C CYS A 168 -6.22 4.95 14.55
N PRO A 169 -6.31 4.72 13.22
CA PRO A 169 -5.77 5.65 12.24
C PRO A 169 -6.27 7.09 12.46
N PRO A 170 -5.40 8.11 12.33
CA PRO A 170 -5.79 9.48 12.57
C PRO A 170 -6.78 9.97 11.50
N PRO A 171 -7.72 10.86 11.85
CA PRO A 171 -8.85 11.22 10.99
C PRO A 171 -8.46 11.96 9.70
N TRP A 172 -7.26 12.53 9.65
CA TRP A 172 -6.71 13.20 8.46
C TRP A 172 -5.93 12.27 7.52
N ILE A 173 -5.75 10.99 7.89
CA ILE A 173 -5.23 9.97 6.96
C ILE A 173 -6.44 9.32 6.29
N PRO A 174 -6.69 9.61 4.99
CA PRO A 174 -7.92 9.20 4.32
C PRO A 174 -7.86 7.76 3.79
N PHE A 175 -6.81 7.01 4.09
CA PHE A 175 -6.55 5.68 3.54
C PHE A 175 -7.23 4.59 4.39
N PRO A 176 -8.18 3.83 3.84
CA PRO A 176 -8.83 2.75 4.57
C PRO A 176 -7.84 1.61 4.85
N LYS A 177 -7.96 0.99 6.03
CA LYS A 177 -7.00 -0.01 6.55
C LYS A 177 -5.56 0.50 6.65
N SER A 178 -5.35 1.80 6.83
CA SER A 178 -4.03 2.40 7.07
C SER A 178 -3.33 1.70 8.25
N SER A 179 -2.08 1.28 8.03
CA SER A 179 -1.23 0.69 9.06
C SER A 179 -0.64 1.75 10.03
N VAL A 180 -1.15 2.99 10.01
CA VAL A 180 -0.70 4.10 10.86
C VAL A 180 -1.56 4.15 12.12
N TYR A 181 -1.17 3.37 13.12
CA TYR A 181 -1.79 3.35 14.44
C TYR A 181 -0.79 2.83 15.48
N PHE A 182 -1.05 3.05 16.76
CA PHE A 182 -0.24 2.59 17.89
C PHE A 182 -0.96 1.48 18.67
N LEU A 183 -0.22 0.60 19.35
CA LEU A 183 -0.80 -0.34 20.33
C LEU A 183 -1.08 0.43 21.62
N GLN A 184 -1.92 -0.10 22.50
CA GLN A 184 -2.32 0.62 23.72
C GLN A 184 -1.11 1.04 24.57
N HIS A 185 -0.11 0.17 24.72
CA HIS A 185 1.14 0.49 25.42
C HIS A 185 2.00 1.55 24.70
N GLU A 186 2.00 1.57 23.36
CA GLU A 186 2.71 2.57 22.56
C GLU A 186 2.00 3.94 22.62
N SER A 187 0.66 3.93 22.58
CA SER A 187 -0.23 5.11 22.65
C SER A 187 0.00 5.93 23.92
N ARG A 188 0.21 5.26 25.06
CA ARG A 188 0.57 5.91 26.33
C ARG A 188 1.91 6.65 26.22
N ASN A 189 2.91 6.03 25.61
CA ASN A 189 4.26 6.59 25.46
C ASN A 189 4.30 7.78 24.49
N ILE A 190 3.63 7.70 23.34
CA ILE A 190 3.55 8.82 22.38
C ILE A 190 2.81 10.00 23.00
N THR A 191 1.68 9.76 23.68
CA THR A 191 0.90 10.84 24.30
C THR A 191 1.71 11.56 25.38
N HIS A 192 2.44 10.78 26.20
CA HIS A 192 3.37 11.31 27.20
C HIS A 192 4.47 12.15 26.55
N THR A 193 5.16 11.61 25.55
CA THR A 193 6.31 12.29 24.91
C THR A 193 5.91 13.54 24.13
N ALA A 194 4.78 13.52 23.43
CA ALA A 194 4.30 14.66 22.65
C ALA A 194 3.90 15.85 23.53
N ARG A 195 3.35 15.60 24.74
CA ARG A 195 2.79 16.63 25.61
C ARG A 195 3.70 17.03 26.77
N ASN A 196 4.58 16.15 27.23
CA ASN A 196 5.38 16.44 28.41
C ASN A 196 6.50 17.43 28.11
N ILE A 197 6.54 18.46 28.94
CA ILE A 197 7.59 19.44 28.96
C ILE A 197 8.85 18.73 29.47
N THR A 198 9.86 18.63 28.61
CA THR A 198 11.15 18.03 28.97
C THR A 198 11.92 18.96 29.91
N SER A 199 13.06 18.50 30.43
CA SER A 199 13.99 19.31 31.23
C SER A 199 14.44 20.61 30.55
N SER A 200 14.24 20.73 29.23
CA SER A 200 14.56 21.93 28.46
C SER A 200 13.44 22.97 28.41
N GLY A 201 12.27 22.69 28.98
CA GLY A 201 11.13 23.62 29.01
C GLY A 201 10.19 23.53 27.79
N VAL A 202 10.45 22.62 26.84
CA VAL A 202 9.57 22.34 25.69
C VAL A 202 9.33 20.84 25.50
N SER A 203 8.22 20.47 24.86
CA SER A 203 7.91 19.07 24.49
C SER A 203 8.45 18.71 23.11
N ASP A 204 8.59 17.42 22.81
CA ASP A 204 8.99 16.97 21.47
C ASP A 204 7.96 17.32 20.41
N GLY A 205 6.67 17.31 20.76
CA GLY A 205 5.60 17.79 19.87
C GLY A 205 5.76 19.27 19.50
N PHE A 206 6.19 20.11 20.45
CA PHE A 206 6.52 21.51 20.18
C PHE A 206 7.74 21.63 19.26
N ARG A 207 8.78 20.83 19.50
CA ARG A 207 10.00 20.83 18.69
C ARG A 207 9.73 20.50 17.22
N VAL A 208 9.02 19.40 16.97
CA VAL A 208 8.62 18.97 15.62
C VAL A 208 7.78 20.05 14.95
N LYS A 209 6.74 20.54 15.65
CA LYS A 209 5.83 21.58 15.14
C LYS A 209 6.61 22.80 14.64
N CYS A 210 7.43 23.40 15.51
CA CYS A 210 8.18 24.61 15.18
C CYS A 210 9.22 24.38 14.06
N SER A 211 9.91 23.24 14.09
CA SER A 211 10.92 22.90 13.09
C SER A 211 10.33 22.72 11.69
N VAL A 212 9.21 21.99 11.57
CA VAL A 212 8.54 21.71 10.29
C VAL A 212 7.80 22.95 9.79
N SER A 213 6.99 23.62 10.63
CA SER A 213 6.25 24.81 10.20
C SER A 213 7.17 25.95 9.76
N GLY A 214 8.30 26.10 10.44
CA GLY A 214 9.31 27.12 10.17
C GLY A 214 10.20 26.83 8.96
N CYS A 215 10.14 25.67 8.32
CA CYS A 215 10.99 25.39 7.15
C CYS A 215 10.42 25.98 5.85
N ASP A 216 11.27 26.16 4.83
CA ASP A 216 10.84 26.53 3.48
C ASP A 216 10.54 25.27 2.64
N LEU A 217 11.21 24.16 2.93
CA LEU A 217 11.15 22.90 2.19
C LEU A 217 11.26 21.70 3.15
N ILE A 218 10.49 20.65 2.87
CA ILE A 218 10.64 19.36 3.55
C ILE A 218 11.32 18.37 2.61
N VAL A 219 12.42 17.78 3.08
CA VAL A 219 13.07 16.65 2.41
C VAL A 219 12.81 15.40 3.24
N VAL A 220 12.38 14.31 2.61
CA VAL A 220 12.04 13.06 3.30
C VAL A 220 12.96 11.95 2.82
N ARG A 221 13.55 11.20 3.75
CA ARG A 221 14.36 9.99 3.47
C ARG A 221 13.46 8.81 3.09
N SER A 222 12.76 8.96 1.97
CA SER A 222 11.84 7.98 1.41
C SER A 222 11.86 8.05 -0.12
N TRP A 223 11.13 7.14 -0.75
CA TRP A 223 11.07 6.94 -2.19
C TRP A 223 9.62 6.85 -2.67
N ARG A 224 9.32 7.36 -3.88
CA ARG A 224 7.93 7.43 -4.38
C ARG A 224 7.32 6.05 -4.55
N GLU A 225 8.08 5.10 -5.05
CA GLU A 225 7.65 3.72 -5.26
C GLU A 225 7.39 2.99 -3.94
N LEU A 226 7.87 3.54 -2.81
CA LEU A 226 7.63 3.00 -1.49
C LEU A 226 6.32 3.51 -0.87
N GLU A 227 6.05 4.82 -0.93
CA GLU A 227 4.91 5.44 -0.23
C GLU A 227 4.45 6.79 -0.86
N ALA A 228 4.27 6.83 -2.19
CA ALA A 228 3.82 8.02 -2.93
C ALA A 228 2.60 8.73 -2.34
N GLU A 229 1.60 7.98 -1.89
CA GLU A 229 0.37 8.53 -1.31
C GLU A 229 0.63 9.31 -0.02
N TYR A 230 1.53 8.82 0.85
CA TYR A 230 1.91 9.48 2.09
C TYR A 230 2.83 10.69 1.83
N LEU A 231 3.69 10.63 0.81
CA LEU A 231 4.48 11.80 0.38
C LEU A 231 3.58 12.94 -0.08
N GLN A 232 2.57 12.63 -0.91
CA GLN A 232 1.59 13.62 -1.37
C GLN A 232 0.72 14.13 -0.21
N LEU A 233 0.29 13.24 0.69
CA LEU A 233 -0.47 13.62 1.87
C LEU A 233 0.34 14.54 2.79
N ALA A 234 1.63 14.26 3.01
CA ALA A 234 2.50 15.10 3.83
C ALA A 234 2.63 16.52 3.26
N GLU A 235 2.68 16.68 1.94
CA GLU A 235 2.68 17.99 1.27
C GLU A 235 1.39 18.77 1.54
N VAL A 236 0.23 18.11 1.44
CA VAL A 236 -1.07 18.71 1.75
C VAL A 236 -1.20 19.07 3.23
N LEU A 237 -0.83 18.15 4.13
CA LEU A 237 -1.01 18.30 5.57
C LEU A 237 -0.12 19.38 6.19
N ASN A 238 1.06 19.60 5.63
CA ASN A 238 2.00 20.61 6.12
C ASN A 238 1.98 21.91 5.30
N GLU A 239 1.32 21.90 4.12
CA GLU A 239 1.36 22.99 3.13
C GLU A 239 2.78 23.46 2.80
N LYS A 240 3.65 22.48 2.57
CA LYS A 240 5.05 22.67 2.19
C LYS A 240 5.37 21.74 1.04
N THR A 241 6.25 22.16 0.15
CA THR A 241 6.82 21.25 -0.84
C THR A 241 7.55 20.11 -0.12
N VAL A 242 7.21 18.87 -0.49
CA VAL A 242 7.83 17.65 0.05
C VAL A 242 8.61 16.95 -1.06
N LEU A 243 9.91 16.79 -0.86
CA LEU A 243 10.79 16.12 -1.81
C LEU A 243 11.29 14.78 -1.25
N PRO A 244 10.99 13.65 -1.93
CA PRO A 244 11.61 12.37 -1.59
C PRO A 244 13.08 12.38 -2.04
N LEU A 245 13.97 12.07 -1.10
CA LEU A 245 15.42 12.07 -1.31
C LEU A 245 15.96 10.76 -1.88
N GLY A 246 15.19 9.68 -1.73
CA GLY A 246 15.74 8.32 -1.74
C GLY A 246 16.09 7.84 -0.34
N LEU A 247 16.39 6.55 -0.25
CA LEU A 247 16.64 5.88 1.02
C LEU A 247 18.07 6.10 1.52
N LEU A 248 18.99 6.54 0.64
CA LEU A 248 20.41 6.76 0.95
C LEU A 248 20.98 5.55 1.72
N PRO A 249 21.02 4.36 1.10
CA PRO A 249 21.59 3.18 1.75
C PRO A 249 23.11 3.37 1.94
N PRO A 250 23.64 3.01 3.13
CA PRO A 250 25.06 3.16 3.41
C PRO A 250 25.91 2.21 2.54
N SER A 251 27.09 2.66 2.13
CA SER A 251 28.03 1.85 1.34
C SER A 251 29.00 1.07 2.24
N LEU A 252 29.28 -0.18 1.88
CA LEU A 252 30.34 -0.99 2.52
C LEU A 252 31.73 -0.31 2.40
N GLU A 253 31.96 0.40 1.31
CA GLU A 253 33.21 1.14 1.04
C GLU A 253 33.36 2.38 1.95
N ASP A 254 32.26 3.08 2.22
CA ASP A 254 32.27 4.36 2.95
C ASP A 254 32.41 4.20 4.47
N GLN A 255 32.26 2.98 5.01
CA GLN A 255 32.48 2.72 6.44
C GLN A 255 33.97 2.55 6.81
N GLY A 256 34.89 2.67 5.85
CA GLY A 256 36.33 2.56 6.13
C GLY A 256 36.75 1.17 6.62
N LEU A 257 35.94 0.15 6.36
CA LEU A 257 36.14 -1.21 6.86
C LEU A 257 37.20 -1.99 6.08
N GLY A 258 37.98 -1.35 5.21
CA GLY A 258 38.96 -2.01 4.33
C GLY A 258 40.01 -2.87 5.04
N ASP A 259 40.28 -2.62 6.33
CA ASP A 259 41.14 -3.48 7.14
C ASP A 259 40.31 -4.53 7.89
N ASP A 260 40.55 -5.81 7.58
CA ASP A 260 40.09 -6.93 8.38
C ASP A 260 40.78 -6.88 9.75
N ASP A 261 40.19 -6.13 10.68
CA ASP A 261 40.58 -6.17 12.08
C ASP A 261 40.32 -7.58 12.66
N ASP A 262 40.98 -7.89 13.78
CA ASP A 262 40.89 -9.24 14.35
C ASP A 262 39.46 -9.57 14.83
N SER A 263 38.68 -8.55 15.19
CA SER A 263 37.26 -8.66 15.53
C SER A 263 36.44 -9.19 14.35
N TRP A 264 36.58 -8.59 13.17
CA TRP A 264 35.88 -9.03 11.98
C TRP A 264 36.33 -10.43 11.54
N LYS A 265 37.62 -10.77 11.65
CA LYS A 265 38.09 -12.14 11.34
C LYS A 265 37.39 -13.18 12.21
N LEU A 266 37.22 -12.91 13.50
CA LEU A 266 36.48 -13.79 14.43
C LEU A 266 35.01 -13.92 14.03
N ILE A 267 34.33 -12.79 13.79
CA ILE A 267 32.93 -12.74 13.37
C ILE A 267 32.71 -13.51 12.07
N ASN A 268 33.52 -13.20 11.05
CA ASN A 268 33.45 -13.82 9.74
C ASN A 268 33.77 -15.32 9.79
N SER A 269 34.76 -15.74 10.59
CA SER A 269 35.07 -17.17 10.79
C SER A 269 33.91 -17.94 11.41
N TRP A 270 33.20 -17.34 12.37
CA TRP A 270 31.99 -17.94 12.93
C TRP A 270 30.86 -18.01 11.91
N LEU A 271 30.60 -16.92 11.18
CA LEU A 271 29.54 -16.85 10.18
C LEU A 271 29.74 -17.84 9.01
N ASN A 272 30.99 -18.07 8.58
CA ASN A 272 31.34 -19.01 7.51
C ASN A 272 31.11 -20.48 7.86
N LYS A 273 31.01 -20.82 9.16
CA LYS A 273 30.69 -22.19 9.61
C LYS A 273 29.19 -22.48 9.58
N GLN A 274 28.36 -21.46 9.41
CA GLN A 274 26.92 -21.59 9.44
C GLN A 274 26.37 -21.92 8.06
N ARG A 275 25.18 -22.55 8.02
CA ARG A 275 24.50 -22.81 6.74
C ARG A 275 24.04 -21.47 6.12
N LYS A 276 23.98 -21.45 4.80
CA LYS A 276 23.48 -20.30 4.05
C LYS A 276 22.05 -19.94 4.49
N GLY A 277 21.83 -18.66 4.81
CA GLY A 277 20.54 -18.13 5.21
C GLY A 277 19.97 -18.73 6.50
N SER A 278 20.79 -19.32 7.39
CA SER A 278 20.29 -19.90 8.64
C SER A 278 20.46 -19.02 9.88
N VAL A 279 21.32 -18.01 9.82
CA VAL A 279 21.67 -17.17 10.98
C VAL A 279 20.66 -16.03 11.14
N VAL A 280 20.12 -15.88 12.35
CA VAL A 280 19.39 -14.68 12.77
C VAL A 280 20.41 -13.63 13.21
N TYR A 281 20.46 -12.48 12.54
CA TYR A 281 21.16 -11.33 13.09
C TYR A 281 20.24 -10.60 14.07
N VAL A 282 20.74 -10.23 15.25
CA VAL A 282 19.97 -9.55 16.30
C VAL A 282 20.67 -8.25 16.67
N ALA A 283 20.01 -7.11 16.48
CA ALA A 283 20.51 -5.80 16.90
C ALA A 283 19.38 -4.79 17.13
N PHE A 284 19.46 -4.08 18.26
CA PHE A 284 18.50 -3.03 18.65
C PHE A 284 19.09 -1.61 18.59
N GLY A 285 20.24 -1.46 17.93
CA GLY A 285 21.00 -0.21 17.93
C GLY A 285 21.69 0.04 19.27
N SER A 286 22.36 1.20 19.38
CA SER A 286 23.02 1.62 20.63
C SER A 286 22.18 2.60 21.46
N GLU A 287 21.00 2.98 20.96
CA GLU A 287 20.19 4.06 21.52
C GLU A 287 19.00 3.53 22.35
N PHE A 288 18.57 2.30 22.09
CA PHE A 288 17.41 1.69 22.74
C PHE A 288 17.80 0.38 23.38
N GLU A 289 17.41 0.20 24.65
CA GLU A 289 17.58 -1.05 25.38
C GLU A 289 16.20 -1.58 25.79
N PRO A 290 15.93 -2.88 25.64
CA PRO A 290 14.76 -3.50 26.24
C PRO A 290 14.86 -3.44 27.77
N ASN A 291 13.72 -3.51 28.47
CA ASN A 291 13.77 -3.69 29.93
C ASN A 291 14.29 -5.10 30.30
N GLN A 292 14.60 -5.32 31.58
CA GLN A 292 15.19 -6.57 32.06
C GLN A 292 14.34 -7.81 31.76
N ASP A 293 13.02 -7.71 31.86
CA ASP A 293 12.10 -8.82 31.60
C ASP A 293 12.01 -9.14 30.10
N GLN A 294 11.92 -8.10 29.27
CA GLN A 294 11.98 -8.22 27.81
C GLN A 294 13.31 -8.82 27.34
N LEU A 295 14.42 -8.41 27.94
CA LEU A 295 15.74 -8.99 27.65
C LEU A 295 15.79 -10.48 28.01
N MET A 296 15.23 -10.85 29.15
CA MET A 296 15.16 -12.24 29.62
C MET A 296 14.35 -13.10 28.65
N GLU A 297 13.13 -12.68 28.31
CA GLU A 297 12.25 -13.42 27.40
C GLU A 297 12.82 -13.45 25.97
N LEU A 298 13.49 -12.39 25.53
CA LEU A 298 14.19 -12.38 24.25
C LEU A 298 15.33 -13.39 24.20
N ALA A 299 16.21 -13.40 25.21
CA ALA A 299 17.32 -14.33 25.28
C ALA A 299 16.81 -15.78 25.32
N LEU A 300 15.82 -16.07 26.17
CA LEU A 300 15.23 -17.40 26.27
C LEU A 300 14.48 -17.81 24.99
N GLY A 301 13.88 -16.86 24.27
CA GLY A 301 13.26 -17.11 22.97
C GLY A 301 14.28 -17.44 21.87
N LEU A 302 15.43 -16.75 21.86
CA LEU A 302 16.55 -17.10 20.98
C LEU A 302 17.06 -18.51 21.28
N GLU A 303 17.27 -18.84 22.55
CA GLU A 303 17.64 -20.19 23.00
C GLU A 303 16.61 -21.24 22.54
N GLN A 304 15.33 -21.00 22.82
CA GLN A 304 14.22 -21.90 22.49
C GLN A 304 14.03 -22.12 20.98
N SER A 305 14.32 -21.11 20.15
CA SER A 305 14.18 -21.24 18.68
C SER A 305 15.10 -22.30 18.07
N GLY A 306 16.21 -22.66 18.74
CA GLY A 306 17.24 -23.54 18.20
C GLY A 306 17.97 -22.99 16.96
N LEU A 307 17.64 -21.78 16.50
CA LEU A 307 18.25 -21.15 15.33
C LEU A 307 19.64 -20.61 15.66
N PRO A 308 20.60 -20.71 14.73
CA PRO A 308 21.86 -19.99 14.88
C PRO A 308 21.62 -18.48 14.94
N PHE A 309 22.26 -17.78 15.87
CA PHE A 309 22.08 -16.33 15.99
C PHE A 309 23.39 -15.59 16.22
N PHE A 310 23.51 -14.41 15.65
CA PHE A 310 24.54 -13.44 16.01
C PHE A 310 23.85 -12.25 16.67
N TRP A 311 24.15 -12.00 17.95
CA TRP A 311 23.57 -10.89 18.68
C TRP A 311 24.59 -9.80 18.94
N ALA A 312 24.46 -8.67 18.25
CA ALA A 312 25.17 -7.44 18.58
C ALA A 312 24.52 -6.80 19.82
N PHE A 313 24.91 -7.28 21.00
CA PHE A 313 24.39 -6.87 22.29
C PHE A 313 25.24 -5.74 22.88
N ARG A 314 25.17 -4.56 22.25
CA ARG A 314 25.85 -3.37 22.76
C ARG A 314 25.05 -2.79 23.91
N ARG A 315 25.74 -2.52 25.01
CA ARG A 315 25.18 -1.91 26.22
C ARG A 315 25.75 -0.51 26.38
N SER A 316 24.93 0.40 26.91
CA SER A 316 25.47 1.64 27.47
C SER A 316 26.42 1.32 28.63
N GLU A 317 27.48 2.12 28.82
CA GLU A 317 28.39 1.96 29.97
C GLU A 317 27.66 2.06 31.31
N VAL A 318 26.49 2.71 31.34
CA VAL A 318 25.63 2.83 32.52
C VAL A 318 24.52 1.77 32.60
N SER A 319 24.42 0.86 31.63
CA SER A 319 23.33 -0.14 31.56
C SER A 319 23.48 -1.20 32.65
N ILE A 320 22.41 -1.45 33.41
CA ILE A 320 22.37 -2.46 34.49
C ILE A 320 21.86 -3.84 34.05
N LEU A 321 21.43 -3.98 32.80
CA LEU A 321 20.75 -5.17 32.30
C LEU A 321 21.62 -6.44 32.39
N LYS A 322 21.06 -7.62 32.60
CA LYS A 322 21.83 -8.87 32.63
C LYS A 322 21.17 -9.93 31.77
N LEU A 323 21.97 -10.63 30.97
CA LEU A 323 21.51 -11.83 30.29
C LEU A 323 21.17 -12.92 31.34
N PRO A 324 20.31 -13.89 30.98
CA PRO A 324 20.02 -15.03 31.84
C PRO A 324 21.33 -15.70 32.29
N GLU A 325 21.40 -16.12 33.56
CA GLU A 325 22.56 -16.83 34.09
C GLU A 325 22.88 -18.05 33.22
N GLY A 326 24.14 -18.18 32.80
CA GLY A 326 24.63 -19.27 31.93
C GLY A 326 24.16 -19.25 30.47
N PHE A 327 23.53 -18.17 30.00
CA PHE A 327 23.00 -18.08 28.63
C PHE A 327 24.07 -18.31 27.54
N GLU A 328 25.22 -17.64 27.64
CA GLU A 328 26.30 -17.78 26.67
C GLU A 328 26.91 -19.19 26.64
N GLU A 329 26.91 -19.89 27.77
CA GLU A 329 27.41 -21.26 27.87
C GLU A 329 26.45 -22.26 27.24
N ARG A 330 25.14 -22.12 27.52
CA ARG A 330 24.09 -22.96 26.93
C ARG A 330 23.98 -22.76 25.42
N THR A 331 24.27 -21.56 24.92
CA THR A 331 24.15 -21.21 23.50
C THR A 331 25.48 -21.22 22.74
N ARG A 332 26.61 -21.60 23.34
CA ARG A 332 27.97 -21.50 22.74
C ARG A 332 28.12 -22.15 21.35
N GLY A 333 27.37 -23.22 21.06
CA GLY A 333 27.37 -23.88 19.76
C GLY A 333 26.29 -23.39 18.79
N GLN A 334 25.30 -22.66 19.29
CA GLN A 334 24.14 -22.17 18.55
C GLN A 334 24.34 -20.70 18.15
N GLY A 335 24.71 -19.83 19.08
CA GLY A 335 24.78 -18.39 18.84
C GLY A 335 26.04 -17.74 19.38
N MET A 336 26.27 -16.49 18.95
CA MET A 336 27.37 -15.65 19.40
C MET A 336 26.84 -14.31 19.88
N VAL A 337 27.12 -13.98 21.15
CA VAL A 337 26.83 -12.68 21.74
C VAL A 337 28.07 -11.80 21.61
N TRP A 338 27.90 -10.63 21.00
CA TRP A 338 28.98 -9.68 20.74
C TRP A 338 28.69 -8.35 21.44
N THR A 339 29.48 -8.02 22.46
CA THR A 339 29.25 -6.86 23.34
C THR A 339 29.99 -5.60 22.90
N SER A 340 30.98 -5.75 22.02
CA SER A 340 31.72 -4.64 21.42
C SER A 340 31.03 -4.13 20.16
N TRP A 341 31.60 -3.10 19.51
CA TRP A 341 31.10 -2.66 18.22
C TRP A 341 31.12 -3.81 17.19
N ALA A 342 30.05 -3.94 16.41
CA ALA A 342 29.90 -4.96 15.37
C ALA A 342 29.66 -4.28 14.01
N PRO A 343 30.33 -4.74 12.93
CA PRO A 343 30.13 -4.19 11.59
C PRO A 343 28.81 -4.69 11.00
N GLN A 344 27.70 -4.10 11.44
CA GLN A 344 26.32 -4.48 11.10
C GLN A 344 26.13 -4.69 9.58
N LEU A 345 26.62 -3.74 8.78
CA LEU A 345 26.50 -3.80 7.32
C LEU A 345 27.17 -5.05 6.71
N ARG A 346 28.34 -5.44 7.23
CA ARG A 346 29.05 -6.64 6.78
C ARG A 346 28.34 -7.91 7.21
N ILE A 347 27.85 -7.94 8.45
CA ILE A 347 27.08 -9.08 8.97
C ILE A 347 25.82 -9.29 8.13
N LEU A 348 25.03 -8.23 7.90
CA LEU A 348 23.83 -8.28 7.05
C LEU A 348 24.15 -8.69 5.61
N SER A 349 25.31 -8.30 5.05
CA SER A 349 25.72 -8.73 3.71
C SER A 349 26.13 -10.20 3.62
N HIS A 350 26.43 -10.86 4.75
CA HIS A 350 26.95 -12.21 4.77
C HIS A 350 25.89 -13.23 4.34
N GLU A 351 26.31 -14.26 3.59
CA GLU A 351 25.36 -15.22 3.00
C GLU A 351 24.71 -16.15 4.01
N SER A 352 25.37 -16.40 5.14
CA SER A 352 24.80 -17.20 6.22
C SER A 352 23.68 -16.49 6.99
N VAL A 353 23.58 -15.16 6.92
CA VAL A 353 22.50 -14.41 7.56
C VAL A 353 21.20 -14.58 6.77
N GLY A 354 20.19 -15.15 7.43
CA GLY A 354 18.88 -15.48 6.88
C GLY A 354 17.80 -14.45 7.15
N GLY A 355 17.90 -13.70 8.24
CA GLY A 355 16.92 -12.70 8.64
C GLY A 355 17.47 -11.77 9.73
N PHE A 356 16.73 -10.69 10.00
CA PHE A 356 17.14 -9.66 10.93
C PHE A 356 16.08 -9.40 12.00
N LEU A 357 16.42 -9.67 13.25
CA LEU A 357 15.66 -9.25 14.42
C LEU A 357 16.06 -7.82 14.81
N THR A 358 15.13 -6.88 14.67
CA THR A 358 15.41 -5.43 14.72
C THR A 358 14.43 -4.66 15.60
N HIS A 359 14.90 -3.52 16.12
CA HIS A 359 14.10 -2.53 16.84
C HIS A 359 13.16 -1.72 15.94
N CYS A 360 13.29 -1.85 14.61
CA CYS A 360 12.53 -1.13 13.57
C CYS A 360 12.94 0.33 13.34
N GLY A 361 14.15 0.73 13.72
CA GLY A 361 14.70 2.02 13.32
C GLY A 361 14.87 2.11 11.79
N TRP A 362 14.49 3.23 11.19
CA TRP A 362 14.42 3.36 9.73
C TRP A 362 15.73 3.06 9.01
N SER A 363 16.87 3.50 9.56
CA SER A 363 18.21 3.15 9.04
C SER A 363 18.48 1.65 9.06
N SER A 364 18.07 0.95 10.14
CA SER A 364 18.26 -0.50 10.26
C SER A 364 17.40 -1.29 9.28
N ILE A 365 16.17 -0.83 9.02
CA ILE A 365 15.30 -1.38 7.97
C ILE A 365 15.96 -1.23 6.60
N ILE A 366 16.49 -0.04 6.30
CA ILE A 366 17.17 0.23 5.02
C ILE A 366 18.38 -0.69 4.84
N GLU A 367 19.22 -0.82 5.87
CA GLU A 367 20.42 -1.66 5.84
C GLU A 367 20.14 -3.15 5.64
N ALA A 368 19.03 -3.66 6.17
CA ALA A 368 18.65 -5.06 6.02
C ALA A 368 18.01 -5.34 4.67
N LEU A 369 17.07 -4.48 4.25
CA LEU A 369 16.33 -4.66 3.01
C LEU A 369 17.20 -4.44 1.78
N GLN A 370 18.23 -3.59 1.81
CA GLN A 370 19.17 -3.50 0.68
C GLN A 370 19.87 -4.84 0.37
N PHE A 371 19.97 -5.74 1.35
CA PHE A 371 20.52 -7.10 1.18
C PHE A 371 19.42 -8.18 1.11
N GLY A 372 18.15 -7.77 0.97
CA GLY A 372 17.00 -8.67 0.87
C GLY A 372 16.77 -9.51 2.12
N LYS A 373 17.15 -9.04 3.31
CA LYS A 373 16.96 -9.79 4.56
C LYS A 373 15.53 -9.58 5.08
N PRO A 374 14.74 -10.66 5.25
CA PRO A 374 13.44 -10.57 5.89
C PRO A 374 13.58 -10.15 7.35
N LEU A 375 12.52 -9.53 7.87
CA LEU A 375 12.53 -8.85 9.16
C LEU A 375 11.73 -9.59 10.22
N VAL A 376 12.27 -9.59 11.44
CA VAL A 376 11.53 -9.92 12.67
C VAL A 376 11.59 -8.67 13.53
N MET A 377 10.43 -8.10 13.83
CA MET A 377 10.33 -6.70 14.27
C MET A 377 9.88 -6.64 15.72
N LEU A 378 10.69 -5.99 16.56
CA LEU A 378 10.39 -5.72 17.96
C LEU A 378 10.44 -4.20 18.18
N PRO A 379 9.33 -3.46 18.02
CA PRO A 379 9.33 -2.01 18.18
C PRO A 379 9.67 -1.60 19.62
N LEU A 380 10.71 -0.78 19.78
CA LEU A 380 11.21 -0.30 21.08
C LEU A 380 11.10 1.22 21.29
N ALA A 381 10.73 1.98 20.26
CA ALA A 381 10.59 3.43 20.33
C ALA A 381 9.32 3.89 19.61
N ILE A 382 9.09 5.20 19.63
CA ILE A 382 7.82 5.80 19.22
C ILE A 382 7.49 5.48 17.77
N ASP A 383 8.28 5.93 16.80
CA ASP A 383 8.00 5.71 15.38
C ASP A 383 8.18 4.26 14.92
N HIS A 384 8.89 3.45 15.71
CA HIS A 384 9.14 2.04 15.40
C HIS A 384 7.85 1.22 15.27
N GLY A 385 6.83 1.49 16.08
CA GLY A 385 5.54 0.80 15.98
C GLY A 385 4.82 1.07 14.65
N LEU A 386 4.95 2.29 14.10
CA LEU A 386 4.40 2.65 12.78
C LEU A 386 5.19 1.97 11.66
N ILE A 387 6.53 1.94 11.79
CA ILE A 387 7.42 1.29 10.83
C ILE A 387 7.23 -0.24 10.82
N ALA A 388 7.04 -0.85 11.99
CA ALA A 388 6.82 -2.30 12.11
C ALA A 388 5.56 -2.74 11.35
N ARG A 389 4.45 -2.02 11.55
CA ARG A 389 3.19 -2.24 10.82
C ARG A 389 3.32 -1.97 9.34
N PHE A 390 4.06 -0.93 8.96
CA PHE A 390 4.33 -0.66 7.56
C PHE A 390 5.02 -1.87 6.89
N MET A 391 6.10 -2.34 7.50
CA MET A 391 6.91 -3.41 6.93
C MET A 391 6.21 -4.77 6.99
N SER A 392 5.38 -5.03 8.00
CA SER A 392 4.68 -6.32 8.15
C SER A 392 3.36 -6.39 7.38
N GLN A 393 2.52 -5.36 7.45
CA GLN A 393 1.15 -5.39 6.91
C GLN A 393 1.11 -4.96 5.45
N ASP A 394 1.78 -3.85 5.11
CA ASP A 394 1.71 -3.28 3.76
C ASP A 394 2.78 -3.90 2.85
N LYS A 395 4.04 -3.96 3.33
CA LYS A 395 5.16 -4.46 2.53
C LYS A 395 5.42 -5.95 2.67
N LYS A 396 4.91 -6.59 3.71
CA LYS A 396 5.03 -8.05 3.93
C LYS A 396 6.46 -8.55 3.78
N VAL A 397 7.44 -7.82 4.33
CA VAL A 397 8.86 -8.21 4.33
C VAL A 397 9.28 -8.93 5.60
N GLY A 398 8.33 -9.16 6.50
CA GLY A 398 8.59 -9.71 7.82
C GLY A 398 7.36 -9.65 8.71
N ILE A 399 7.56 -9.96 9.99
CA ILE A 399 6.51 -9.96 11.00
C ILE A 399 6.91 -9.12 12.21
N GLU A 400 5.93 -8.50 12.83
CA GLU A 400 6.05 -7.92 14.17
C GLU A 400 5.87 -9.03 15.20
N ILE A 401 6.75 -9.10 16.20
CA ILE A 401 6.64 -10.12 17.24
C ILE A 401 5.38 -9.85 18.05
N PRO A 402 4.47 -10.84 18.19
CA PRO A 402 3.26 -10.67 19.01
C PRO A 402 3.62 -10.31 20.45
N ARG A 403 2.97 -9.26 20.96
CA ARG A 403 3.12 -8.77 22.34
C ARG A 403 1.75 -8.58 22.96
N ASN A 404 1.71 -8.54 24.29
CA ASN A 404 0.51 -8.16 24.99
C ASN A 404 0.11 -6.73 24.59
N THR A 405 -1.13 -6.56 24.14
CA THR A 405 -1.62 -5.28 23.62
C THR A 405 -1.64 -4.18 24.69
N GLU A 406 -1.94 -4.55 25.94
CA GLU A 406 -2.10 -3.63 27.08
C GLU A 406 -0.79 -3.16 27.67
N ASP A 407 0.13 -4.07 28.03
CA ASP A 407 1.37 -3.73 28.74
C ASP A 407 2.64 -3.85 27.88
N GLY A 408 2.52 -4.38 26.67
CA GLY A 408 3.65 -4.60 25.78
C GLY A 408 4.60 -5.70 26.25
N SER A 409 4.19 -6.59 27.16
CA SER A 409 5.01 -7.73 27.57
C SER A 409 5.26 -8.67 26.38
N LEU A 410 6.47 -9.24 26.38
CA LEU A 410 7.00 -10.15 25.36
C LEU A 410 7.15 -11.54 25.98
N THR A 411 6.89 -12.60 25.22
CA THR A 411 7.14 -13.99 25.69
C THR A 411 8.20 -14.67 24.85
N ARG A 412 9.00 -15.55 25.44
CA ARG A 412 10.00 -16.36 24.73
C ARG A 412 9.39 -17.18 23.59
N SER A 413 8.17 -17.69 23.76
CA SER A 413 7.47 -18.44 22.72
C SER A 413 7.15 -17.56 21.53
N SER A 414 6.64 -16.34 21.75
CA SER A 414 6.38 -15.39 20.65
C SER A 414 7.64 -15.05 19.86
N VAL A 415 8.80 -14.93 20.52
CA VAL A 415 10.10 -14.72 19.87
C VAL A 415 10.49 -15.96 19.07
N ALA A 416 10.49 -17.14 19.67
CA ALA A 416 10.90 -18.39 19.03
C ALA A 416 10.03 -18.75 17.82
N GLU A 417 8.71 -18.63 17.95
CA GLU A 417 7.73 -18.87 16.89
C GLU A 417 7.91 -17.88 15.74
N SER A 418 8.12 -16.59 16.04
CA SER A 418 8.36 -15.56 15.02
C SER A 418 9.64 -15.83 14.21
N LEU A 419 10.73 -16.18 14.90
CA LEU A 419 11.99 -16.52 14.25
C LEU A 419 11.86 -17.78 13.39
N THR A 420 11.16 -18.80 13.90
CA THR A 420 10.92 -20.06 13.18
C THR A 420 10.08 -19.84 11.95
N LEU A 421 9.00 -19.06 12.07
CA LEU A 421 8.12 -18.70 10.96
C LEU A 421 8.92 -18.03 9.83
N VAL A 422 9.72 -17.02 10.14
CA VAL A 422 10.45 -16.26 9.11
C VAL A 422 11.60 -17.04 8.48
N LEU A 423 12.33 -17.87 9.25
CA LEU A 423 13.55 -18.53 8.76
C LEU A 423 13.40 -20.01 8.37
N GLN A 424 12.42 -20.73 8.91
CA GLN A 424 12.29 -22.17 8.72
C GLN A 424 10.99 -22.60 8.04
N ASP A 425 9.87 -21.92 8.31
CA ASP A 425 8.58 -22.34 7.81
C ASP A 425 8.38 -21.98 6.32
N GLU A 426 7.73 -22.86 5.56
CA GLU A 426 7.47 -22.64 4.13
C GLU A 426 6.55 -21.45 3.90
N THR A 427 5.64 -21.16 4.85
CA THR A 427 4.77 -19.99 4.81
C THR A 427 5.57 -18.68 4.90
N GLY A 428 6.66 -18.66 5.67
CA GLY A 428 7.53 -17.50 5.84
C GLY A 428 8.41 -17.18 4.63
N LYS A 429 8.50 -18.09 3.65
CA LYS A 429 9.21 -17.85 2.39
C LYS A 429 8.71 -16.61 1.65
N MET A 430 7.43 -16.26 1.81
CA MET A 430 6.88 -15.04 1.21
C MET A 430 7.58 -13.77 1.70
N PHE A 431 7.99 -13.71 2.97
CA PHE A 431 8.67 -12.54 3.54
C PHE A 431 10.04 -12.36 2.92
N LYS A 432 10.75 -13.48 2.71
CA LYS A 432 12.04 -13.48 2.04
C LYS A 432 11.91 -13.08 0.57
N ASP A 433 10.95 -13.66 -0.16
CA ASP A 433 10.72 -13.32 -1.56
C ASP A 433 10.38 -11.83 -1.73
N GLU A 434 9.61 -11.25 -0.79
CA GLU A 434 9.26 -9.84 -0.83
C GLU A 434 10.41 -8.91 -0.41
N ALA A 435 11.20 -9.31 0.60
CA ALA A 435 12.43 -8.59 0.96
C ALA A 435 13.44 -8.58 -0.20
N GLU A 436 13.61 -9.71 -0.89
CA GLU A 436 14.46 -9.81 -2.09
C GLU A 436 13.94 -8.91 -3.23
N LYS A 437 12.62 -8.86 -3.47
CA LYS A 437 12.05 -7.93 -4.47
C LYS A 437 12.30 -6.48 -4.11
N LEU A 438 12.06 -6.08 -2.86
CA LEU A 438 12.23 -4.71 -2.40
C LEU A 438 13.70 -4.31 -2.29
N SER A 439 14.63 -5.25 -2.18
CA SER A 439 16.07 -4.96 -2.15
C SER A 439 16.55 -4.11 -3.32
N ILE A 440 15.92 -4.23 -4.49
CA ILE A 440 16.26 -3.42 -5.67
C ILE A 440 16.03 -1.93 -5.40
N ILE A 441 14.95 -1.59 -4.68
CA ILE A 441 14.62 -0.21 -4.30
C ILE A 441 15.51 0.23 -3.14
N PHE A 442 15.67 -0.63 -2.13
CA PHE A 442 16.44 -0.30 -0.93
C PHE A 442 17.95 -0.23 -1.15
N ALA A 443 18.48 -0.89 -2.18
CA ALA A 443 19.88 -0.80 -2.59
C ALA A 443 20.14 0.31 -3.61
N ASP A 444 19.11 1.03 -4.10
CA ASP A 444 19.32 2.09 -5.09
C ASP A 444 20.02 3.28 -4.45
N LYS A 445 21.17 3.62 -5.02
CA LYS A 445 22.02 4.76 -4.62
C LYS A 445 21.77 6.00 -5.48
N ASN A 446 20.98 5.89 -6.53
CA ASN A 446 20.69 7.01 -7.43
C ASN A 446 19.61 7.91 -6.80
N THR A 447 20.00 9.13 -6.50
CA THR A 447 19.08 10.20 -6.08
C THR A 447 18.55 11.01 -7.28
N GLU A 448 19.00 10.70 -8.49
CA GLU A 448 18.71 11.49 -9.68
C GLU A 448 17.34 11.08 -10.27
N ASN A 449 16.34 11.91 -9.95
CA ASN A 449 15.12 12.11 -10.74
C ASN A 449 14.18 10.91 -10.89
N GLY A 450 13.74 10.24 -9.82
CA GLY A 450 12.48 9.48 -9.78
C GLY A 450 12.11 8.69 -11.05
N LYS A 451 13.11 8.12 -11.74
CA LYS A 451 12.99 7.39 -12.99
C LYS A 451 13.83 6.14 -12.83
N PRO A 452 13.28 4.96 -13.16
CA PRO A 452 13.95 3.69 -12.93
C PRO A 452 15.24 3.57 -13.76
N SER A 453 16.24 2.90 -13.21
CA SER A 453 17.50 2.61 -13.89
C SER A 453 17.29 1.70 -15.14
N PRO A 454 18.07 1.87 -16.23
CA PRO A 454 17.92 1.08 -17.46
C PRO A 454 18.15 -0.43 -17.29
N GLY A 455 18.77 -0.85 -16.19
CA GLY A 455 19.01 -2.26 -15.86
C GLY A 455 17.72 -3.05 -15.55
N PHE A 456 16.65 -2.34 -15.18
CA PHE A 456 15.32 -2.89 -14.87
C PHE A 456 14.69 -3.69 -16.03
N LEU A 457 15.05 -3.39 -17.29
CA LEU A 457 14.45 -4.04 -18.47
C LEU A 457 15.20 -5.27 -18.99
N ARG A 458 16.45 -5.50 -18.57
CA ARG A 458 17.31 -6.54 -19.18
C ARG A 458 17.44 -7.83 -18.35
N GLY A 459 17.48 -7.76 -17.03
CA GLY A 459 17.70 -8.95 -16.17
C GLY A 459 16.52 -9.93 -16.13
N ARG A 460 15.28 -9.44 -16.36
CA ARG A 460 14.05 -10.24 -16.24
C ARG A 460 13.82 -11.22 -17.40
N GLN A 461 14.51 -11.05 -18.53
CA GLN A 461 14.26 -11.87 -19.74
C GLN A 461 15.13 -13.14 -19.85
N GLN A 462 16.22 -13.25 -19.06
CA GLN A 462 17.25 -14.26 -19.35
C GLN A 462 17.23 -15.45 -18.39
N THR A 463 16.89 -15.26 -17.12
CA THR A 463 16.95 -16.33 -16.10
C THR A 463 15.66 -17.18 -16.05
N LEU A 464 14.51 -16.62 -16.45
CA LEU A 464 13.21 -17.32 -16.47
C LEU A 464 12.98 -18.20 -17.72
N LYS A 465 13.77 -18.03 -18.79
CA LYS A 465 13.63 -18.80 -20.04
C LYS A 465 14.17 -20.22 -19.96
N THR A 466 15.20 -20.47 -19.16
CA THR A 466 15.94 -21.74 -19.21
C THR A 466 15.24 -22.86 -18.43
N VAL A 467 14.47 -22.54 -17.40
CA VAL A 467 13.79 -23.54 -16.55
C VAL A 467 12.37 -23.90 -17.06
N ASN A 468 11.70 -22.96 -17.76
CA ASN A 468 10.34 -23.19 -18.28
C ASN A 468 10.30 -24.03 -19.57
N ASN A 469 11.36 -23.99 -20.40
CA ASN A 469 11.35 -24.69 -21.69
C ASN A 469 11.38 -26.23 -21.57
N ILE A 470 11.93 -26.78 -20.48
CA ILE A 470 12.01 -28.24 -20.28
C ILE A 470 10.66 -28.81 -19.82
N LYS A 471 9.89 -28.06 -19.02
CA LYS A 471 8.56 -28.49 -18.54
C LYS A 471 7.47 -28.38 -19.61
N ILE A 472 7.56 -27.37 -20.49
CA ILE A 472 6.61 -27.16 -21.60
C ILE A 472 6.76 -28.26 -22.67
N ALA A 473 7.98 -28.72 -22.96
CA ALA A 473 8.21 -29.76 -23.97
C ALA A 473 7.59 -31.13 -23.58
N VAL A 474 7.61 -31.49 -22.30
CA VAL A 474 7.00 -32.73 -21.80
C VAL A 474 5.47 -32.64 -21.80
N LEU A 475 4.90 -31.46 -21.52
CA LEU A 475 3.45 -31.23 -21.52
C LEU A 475 2.86 -31.21 -22.95
N CYS A 476 3.56 -30.60 -23.91
CA CYS A 476 3.13 -30.59 -25.32
C CYS A 476 3.14 -31.97 -25.97
N GLY A 477 4.06 -32.87 -25.55
CA GLY A 477 4.09 -34.25 -26.02
C GLY A 477 2.85 -35.06 -25.58
N LEU A 478 2.36 -34.86 -24.35
CA LEU A 478 1.18 -35.54 -23.81
C LEU A 478 -0.13 -35.03 -24.43
N ILE A 479 -0.24 -33.72 -24.68
CA ILE A 479 -1.45 -33.10 -25.27
C ILE A 479 -1.62 -33.51 -26.74
N THR A 480 -0.54 -33.66 -27.49
CA THR A 480 -0.60 -34.06 -28.92
C THR A 480 -1.11 -35.50 -29.09
N ILE A 481 -0.79 -36.40 -28.16
CA ILE A 481 -1.28 -37.80 -28.17
C ILE A 481 -2.78 -37.88 -27.80
N LEU A 482 -3.28 -36.96 -26.97
CA LEU A 482 -4.69 -36.88 -26.60
C LEU A 482 -5.56 -36.29 -27.73
N VAL A 483 -5.06 -35.29 -28.47
CA VAL A 483 -5.80 -34.64 -29.57
C VAL A 483 -5.92 -35.53 -30.80
N LEU A 484 -4.93 -36.39 -31.08
CA LEU A 484 -4.97 -37.34 -32.20
C LEU A 484 -5.93 -38.52 -31.97
N ARG A 485 -6.39 -38.78 -30.74
CA ARG A 485 -7.39 -39.82 -30.44
C ARG A 485 -8.84 -39.34 -30.50
N GLY A 486 -9.08 -38.03 -30.53
CA GLY A 486 -10.43 -37.44 -30.52
C GLY A 486 -10.99 -37.00 -31.88
N THR A 487 -10.23 -37.13 -32.97
CA THR A 487 -10.51 -36.45 -34.26
C THR A 487 -10.96 -37.39 -35.40
N ILE A 488 -11.53 -38.55 -35.09
CA ILE A 488 -12.22 -39.40 -36.09
C ILE A 488 -13.72 -39.47 -35.74
N GLY A 489 -14.52 -38.63 -36.41
CA GLY A 489 -15.99 -38.61 -36.28
C GLY A 489 -16.66 -37.41 -36.97
N VAL A 490 -16.82 -37.50 -38.29
CA VAL A 490 -17.57 -36.67 -39.28
C VAL A 490 -19.06 -36.46 -38.86
N GLY A 491 -19.86 -35.43 -39.18
CA GLY A 491 -19.81 -34.21 -40.02
C GLY A 491 -21.21 -33.55 -40.15
N ASP A 492 -21.24 -32.29 -40.62
CA ASP A 492 -22.29 -31.49 -41.35
C ASP A 492 -23.75 -31.38 -40.84
N LEU A 493 -24.56 -30.31 -41.01
CA LEU A 493 -24.51 -28.87 -41.37
C LEU A 493 -25.95 -28.31 -41.11
N ILE A 494 -26.10 -26.99 -40.92
CA ILE A 494 -27.30 -26.10 -41.05
C ILE A 494 -27.71 -25.32 -39.77
N GLY A 495 -27.51 -23.99 -39.82
CA GLY A 495 -28.52 -22.94 -39.56
C GLY A 495 -28.90 -22.56 -38.11
N SER A 496 -28.48 -21.36 -37.71
CA SER A 496 -29.01 -20.48 -36.63
C SER A 496 -29.64 -21.15 -35.39
N SER A 497 -28.94 -21.04 -34.25
CA SER A 497 -29.35 -21.30 -32.84
C SER A 497 -28.35 -22.16 -32.06
N SER A 498 -27.34 -22.73 -32.73
CA SER A 498 -26.38 -23.64 -32.08
C SER A 498 -25.27 -22.94 -31.29
N GLU A 499 -24.80 -21.75 -31.70
CA GLU A 499 -23.67 -21.07 -31.04
C GLU A 499 -24.09 -20.39 -29.74
N ALA A 500 -25.21 -19.66 -29.74
CA ALA A 500 -25.79 -19.09 -28.52
C ALA A 500 -26.14 -20.17 -27.47
N LYS A 501 -26.55 -21.36 -27.90
CA LYS A 501 -26.77 -22.51 -27.00
C LYS A 501 -25.46 -23.11 -26.46
N LYS A 502 -24.38 -23.12 -27.25
CA LYS A 502 -23.05 -23.59 -26.81
C LYS A 502 -22.38 -22.63 -25.84
N ASP A 503 -22.43 -21.33 -26.12
CA ASP A 503 -21.94 -20.29 -25.19
C ASP A 503 -22.77 -20.29 -23.89
N ARG A 504 -24.09 -20.48 -23.97
CA ARG A 504 -24.98 -20.63 -22.80
C ARG A 504 -24.65 -21.86 -21.95
N ALA A 505 -24.39 -23.02 -22.56
CA ALA A 505 -24.01 -24.24 -21.83
C ALA A 505 -22.65 -24.09 -21.14
N LEU A 506 -21.70 -23.41 -21.79
CA LEU A 506 -20.37 -23.14 -21.21
C LEU A 506 -20.46 -22.16 -20.02
N ILE A 507 -21.31 -21.14 -20.11
CA ILE A 507 -21.59 -20.18 -19.03
C ILE A 507 -22.30 -20.87 -17.85
N GLU A 508 -23.28 -21.74 -18.12
CA GLU A 508 -24.00 -22.51 -17.08
C GLU A 508 -23.04 -23.45 -16.31
N GLU A 509 -22.19 -24.21 -17.01
CA GLU A 509 -21.24 -25.13 -16.39
C GLU A 509 -20.11 -24.40 -15.63
N THR A 510 -19.60 -23.29 -16.17
CA THR A 510 -18.56 -22.49 -15.51
C THR A 510 -19.08 -21.82 -14.24
N ASN A 511 -20.33 -21.36 -14.27
CA ASN A 511 -20.97 -20.79 -13.08
C ASN A 511 -21.29 -21.85 -12.04
N ARG A 512 -21.63 -23.09 -12.43
CA ARG A 512 -21.78 -24.25 -11.53
C ARG A 512 -20.46 -24.60 -10.83
N ILE A 513 -19.34 -24.51 -11.53
CA ILE A 513 -18.00 -24.74 -10.94
C ILE A 513 -17.66 -23.63 -9.92
N LEU A 514 -17.88 -22.35 -10.26
CA LEU A 514 -17.74 -21.22 -9.31
C LEU A 514 -18.61 -21.38 -8.06
N ALA A 515 -19.72 -22.05 -8.23
CA ALA A 515 -20.69 -22.39 -7.22
C ALA A 515 -20.11 -23.39 -6.19
N GLU A 516 -19.47 -24.45 -6.66
CA GLU A 516 -18.79 -25.43 -5.80
C GLU A 516 -17.61 -24.78 -5.05
N ILE A 517 -16.91 -23.83 -5.68
CA ILE A 517 -15.77 -23.10 -5.10
C ILE A 517 -16.18 -22.15 -3.98
N ARG A 518 -17.29 -21.41 -4.16
CA ARG A 518 -17.86 -20.51 -3.13
C ARG A 518 -18.45 -21.25 -1.92
N SER A 519 -18.66 -22.57 -2.04
CA SER A 519 -19.17 -23.43 -0.96
C SER A 519 -18.06 -24.03 -0.07
N GLY A 520 -16.78 -23.78 -0.40
CA GLY A 520 -15.64 -24.21 0.40
C GLY A 520 -15.65 -23.53 1.78
N LYS A 521 -16.06 -24.27 2.82
CA LYS A 521 -15.84 -23.88 4.21
C LYS A 521 -14.34 -23.83 4.48
N ASP A 522 -13.82 -22.65 4.79
CA ASP A 522 -12.55 -22.52 5.48
C ASP A 522 -12.83 -22.71 6.98
N SER A 523 -12.32 -23.80 7.58
CA SER A 523 -12.51 -24.10 9.00
C SER A 523 -11.46 -23.44 9.90
N SER A 524 -10.92 -22.30 9.48
CA SER A 524 -9.77 -21.63 10.09
C SER A 524 -9.91 -20.10 10.15
N ASP A 525 -11.14 -19.58 10.12
CA ASP A 525 -11.42 -18.17 10.38
C ASP A 525 -11.26 -17.87 11.90
N PRO A 526 -10.30 -17.02 12.33
CA PRO A 526 -10.06 -16.76 13.75
C PRO A 526 -11.02 -15.74 14.38
N ASP A 527 -11.96 -15.16 13.63
CA ASP A 527 -12.92 -14.16 14.15
C ASP A 527 -14.09 -14.75 14.95
N GLY A 528 -13.98 -16.00 15.40
CA GLY A 528 -14.93 -16.62 16.30
C GLY A 528 -14.69 -16.28 17.78
N GLN A 529 -14.85 -15.03 18.21
CA GLN A 529 -15.37 -14.75 19.56
C GLN A 529 -15.86 -13.31 19.82
N ASP A 530 -17.03 -13.26 20.48
CA ASP A 530 -17.77 -12.18 21.14
C ASP A 530 -18.54 -11.15 20.29
N GLU A 531 -19.52 -11.63 19.52
CA GLU A 531 -20.70 -10.81 19.17
C GLU A 531 -21.62 -10.60 20.40
N PRO A 532 -22.14 -9.37 20.63
CA PRO A 532 -23.11 -9.12 21.69
C PRO A 532 -24.40 -9.92 21.46
N PRO A 533 -25.18 -10.24 22.52
CA PRO A 533 -26.36 -11.09 22.40
C PRO A 533 -27.37 -10.55 21.37
N TYR A 534 -27.55 -11.32 20.31
CA TYR A 534 -28.48 -11.09 19.21
C TYR A 534 -29.93 -10.99 19.71
N ASN A 535 -30.61 -9.91 19.31
CA ASN A 535 -32.05 -9.74 19.53
C ASN A 535 -32.80 -10.17 18.24
N PRO A 536 -33.53 -11.30 18.24
CA PRO A 536 -34.21 -11.82 17.06
C PRO A 536 -35.36 -10.94 16.53
N ASN A 537 -35.70 -9.84 17.20
CA ASN A 537 -36.79 -8.94 16.82
C ASN A 537 -36.34 -7.69 16.03
N VAL A 538 -35.05 -7.49 15.76
CA VAL A 538 -34.57 -6.31 15.02
C VAL A 538 -34.28 -6.66 13.57
N THR A 539 -35.22 -6.38 12.66
CA THR A 539 -34.98 -6.39 11.21
C THR A 539 -34.04 -5.24 10.84
N TYR A 540 -32.94 -5.56 10.15
CA TYR A 540 -32.03 -4.56 9.60
C TYR A 540 -32.73 -3.63 8.60
N THR A 541 -32.42 -2.33 8.68
CA THR A 541 -32.92 -1.31 7.77
C THR A 541 -31.78 -0.39 7.34
N LEU A 542 -31.88 0.23 6.17
CA LEU A 542 -30.89 1.20 5.68
C LEU A 542 -31.07 2.60 6.32
N GLY A 543 -31.75 2.69 7.46
CA GLY A 543 -32.21 3.92 8.10
C GLY A 543 -33.74 4.07 8.04
N PRO A 544 -34.27 5.24 8.46
CA PRO A 544 -35.70 5.51 8.44
C PRO A 544 -36.29 5.32 7.04
N ARG A 545 -37.48 4.71 6.96
CA ARG A 545 -38.22 4.56 5.71
C ARG A 545 -38.60 5.94 5.19
N ILE A 546 -38.35 6.18 3.90
CA ILE A 546 -38.71 7.42 3.21
C ILE A 546 -39.73 7.04 2.15
N ASP A 547 -40.93 7.61 2.23
CA ASP A 547 -42.08 7.33 1.37
C ASP A 547 -42.47 8.54 0.49
N THR A 548 -41.79 9.67 0.67
CA THR A 548 -42.08 10.95 0.00
C THR A 548 -40.92 11.44 -0.86
N TRP A 549 -39.97 10.57 -1.23
CA TRP A 549 -38.74 10.98 -1.91
C TRP A 549 -38.98 11.67 -3.25
N ASP A 550 -39.90 11.17 -4.08
CA ASP A 550 -40.20 11.82 -5.37
C ASP A 550 -40.74 13.25 -5.20
N VAL A 551 -41.48 13.51 -4.11
CA VAL A 551 -41.97 14.86 -3.78
C VAL A 551 -40.82 15.74 -3.28
N GLN A 552 -40.00 15.22 -2.37
CA GLN A 552 -38.83 15.92 -1.83
C GLN A 552 -37.83 16.27 -2.93
N ARG A 553 -37.45 15.31 -3.76
CA ARG A 553 -36.55 15.48 -4.91
C ARG A 553 -37.10 16.47 -5.91
N ARG A 554 -38.38 16.40 -6.26
CA ARG A 554 -39.02 17.35 -7.18
C ARG A 554 -39.02 18.78 -6.63
N ASN A 555 -39.27 18.95 -5.34
CA ASN A 555 -39.22 20.26 -4.69
C ASN A 555 -37.79 20.81 -4.67
N TRP A 556 -36.80 19.96 -4.36
CA TRP A 556 -35.39 20.34 -4.39
C TRP A 556 -34.96 20.78 -5.79
N LEU A 557 -35.29 20.02 -6.85
CA LEU A 557 -34.96 20.36 -8.23
C LEU A 557 -35.58 21.69 -8.67
N LYS A 558 -36.80 22.00 -8.22
CA LYS A 558 -37.44 23.31 -8.48
C LYS A 558 -36.72 24.47 -7.78
N GLN A 559 -36.15 24.23 -6.61
CA GLN A 559 -35.41 25.23 -5.83
C GLN A 559 -33.97 25.41 -6.31
N ASN A 560 -33.43 24.44 -7.06
CA ASN A 560 -32.04 24.40 -7.50
C ASN A 560 -31.93 24.27 -9.04
N PRO A 561 -32.39 25.27 -9.81
CA PRO A 561 -32.43 25.20 -11.28
C PRO A 561 -31.04 25.07 -11.94
N ASP A 562 -29.97 25.50 -11.26
CA ASP A 562 -28.58 25.36 -11.72
C ASP A 562 -28.08 23.90 -11.70
N PHE A 563 -28.83 22.99 -11.06
CA PHE A 563 -28.50 21.57 -10.95
C PHE A 563 -29.58 20.70 -11.62
N PRO A 564 -29.78 20.79 -12.94
CA PRO A 564 -30.82 20.02 -13.62
C PRO A 564 -30.46 18.53 -13.66
N SER A 565 -31.48 17.68 -13.49
CA SER A 565 -31.34 16.23 -13.61
C SER A 565 -31.19 15.74 -15.04
N VAL A 566 -31.49 16.59 -16.02
CA VAL A 566 -31.32 16.32 -17.45
C VAL A 566 -30.50 17.45 -18.06
N VAL A 567 -29.42 17.10 -18.75
CA VAL A 567 -28.52 18.05 -19.43
C VAL A 567 -28.45 17.65 -20.91
N GLY A 568 -28.81 18.57 -21.81
CA GLY A 568 -28.78 18.29 -23.26
C GLY A 568 -29.67 17.11 -23.69
N GLY A 569 -30.81 16.91 -23.01
CA GLY A 569 -31.72 15.79 -23.27
C GLY A 569 -31.30 14.44 -22.66
N LYS A 570 -30.15 14.37 -21.96
CA LYS A 570 -29.65 13.16 -21.32
C LYS A 570 -29.72 13.26 -19.79
N GLY A 571 -30.18 12.20 -19.13
CA GLY A 571 -30.20 12.15 -17.67
C GLY A 571 -28.78 12.19 -17.10
N ARG A 572 -28.58 12.94 -16.01
CA ARG A 572 -27.31 13.00 -15.29
C ARG A 572 -27.03 11.64 -14.64
N ILE A 573 -25.90 11.02 -15.00
CA ILE A 573 -25.46 9.73 -14.45
C ILE A 573 -24.34 9.96 -13.45
N LEU A 574 -24.47 9.37 -12.25
CA LEU A 574 -23.38 9.24 -11.28
C LEU A 574 -22.85 7.80 -11.33
N LEU A 575 -21.65 7.63 -11.89
CA LEU A 575 -20.93 6.35 -11.84
C LEU A 575 -20.29 6.16 -10.45
N VAL A 576 -20.54 5.01 -9.85
CA VAL A 576 -20.04 4.63 -8.53
C VAL A 576 -19.21 3.36 -8.67
N THR A 577 -17.92 3.48 -8.40
CA THR A 577 -16.95 2.38 -8.38
C THR A 577 -16.35 2.28 -6.99
N ASP A 578 -16.24 1.08 -6.43
CA ASP A 578 -15.67 0.89 -5.09
C ASP A 578 -14.40 0.04 -5.12
N ARG A 579 -13.28 0.60 -4.65
CA ARG A 579 -11.96 -0.03 -4.60
C ARG A 579 -11.77 -0.94 -3.38
N GLU A 580 -12.53 -0.75 -2.30
CA GLU A 580 -12.18 -1.22 -0.95
C GLU A 580 -13.34 -1.80 -0.14
N MET A 581 -14.54 -1.89 -0.71
CA MET A 581 -15.69 -2.53 -0.06
C MET A 581 -15.45 -4.01 0.23
N ALA A 582 -15.43 -4.36 1.52
CA ALA A 582 -15.44 -5.73 2.00
C ALA A 582 -16.88 -6.26 2.07
N GLY A 583 -17.31 -6.99 1.03
CA GLY A 583 -18.54 -7.80 1.04
C GLY A 583 -19.62 -7.30 0.08
N TYR A 584 -20.32 -8.25 -0.56
CA TYR A 584 -21.29 -8.02 -1.64
C TYR A 584 -22.44 -7.05 -1.29
N TRP A 585 -22.73 -6.86 0.00
CA TRP A 585 -23.88 -6.12 0.51
C TRP A 585 -23.65 -4.63 0.77
N ALA A 586 -22.38 -4.19 0.84
CA ALA A 586 -22.03 -2.82 1.23
C ALA A 586 -22.48 -1.77 0.18
N LYS A 587 -22.73 -2.19 -1.08
CA LYS A 587 -23.20 -1.32 -2.17
C LYS A 587 -24.57 -0.68 -1.89
N LEU A 588 -25.49 -1.39 -1.25
CA LEU A 588 -26.87 -0.93 -1.04
C LEU A 588 -27.00 0.31 -0.14
N PRO A 589 -26.38 0.36 1.06
CA PRO A 589 -26.39 1.57 1.89
C PRO A 589 -25.70 2.76 1.22
N LEU A 590 -24.64 2.53 0.45
CA LEU A 590 -23.95 3.59 -0.29
C LEU A 590 -24.83 4.18 -1.39
N ILE A 591 -25.47 3.33 -2.21
CA ILE A 591 -26.42 3.78 -3.24
C ILE A 591 -27.55 4.60 -2.59
N ARG A 592 -28.14 4.12 -1.49
CA ARG A 592 -29.18 4.89 -0.77
C ARG A 592 -28.67 6.26 -0.33
N LYS A 593 -27.47 6.32 0.25
CA LYS A 593 -26.88 7.60 0.71
C LYS A 593 -26.70 8.57 -0.45
N LEU A 594 -26.18 8.09 -1.59
CA LEU A 594 -25.97 8.87 -2.79
C LEU A 594 -27.27 9.35 -3.43
N MET A 595 -28.32 8.52 -3.45
CA MET A 595 -29.65 8.94 -3.90
C MET A 595 -30.12 10.17 -3.12
N LEU A 596 -29.98 10.14 -1.80
CA LEU A 596 -30.44 11.21 -0.90
C LEU A 596 -29.56 12.46 -0.93
N SER A 597 -28.24 12.31 -1.09
CA SER A 597 -27.31 13.45 -1.13
C SER A 597 -27.19 14.11 -2.49
N HIS A 598 -27.59 13.42 -3.57
CA HIS A 598 -27.54 13.92 -4.94
C HIS A 598 -28.91 13.89 -5.63
N PRO A 599 -29.88 14.75 -5.23
CA PRO A 599 -31.19 14.81 -5.86
C PRO A 599 -31.12 15.20 -7.36
N GLU A 600 -30.06 15.89 -7.77
CA GLU A 600 -29.76 16.26 -9.16
C GLU A 600 -29.36 15.09 -10.05
N VAL A 601 -28.98 13.94 -9.49
CA VAL A 601 -28.62 12.76 -10.27
C VAL A 601 -29.89 12.04 -10.70
N GLU A 602 -30.01 11.68 -11.98
CA GLU A 602 -31.14 10.92 -12.51
C GLU A 602 -30.89 9.40 -12.44
N TRP A 603 -29.68 8.97 -12.78
CA TRP A 603 -29.26 7.58 -12.73
C TRP A 603 -28.01 7.41 -11.89
N ILE A 604 -28.04 6.44 -10.99
CA ILE A 604 -26.83 5.93 -10.33
C ILE A 604 -26.42 4.68 -11.07
N TRP A 605 -25.17 4.62 -11.50
CA TRP A 605 -24.61 3.45 -12.15
C TRP A 605 -23.59 2.81 -11.22
N TRP A 606 -23.91 1.62 -10.74
CA TRP A 606 -23.00 0.80 -9.95
C TRP A 606 -22.06 0.02 -10.86
N LEU A 607 -20.77 -0.05 -10.51
CA LEU A 607 -19.77 -0.89 -11.17
C LEU A 607 -18.80 -1.48 -10.13
N ASP A 608 -18.68 -2.80 -10.07
CA ASP A 608 -17.75 -3.50 -9.17
C ASP A 608 -16.28 -3.19 -9.53
N SER A 609 -15.37 -3.27 -8.56
CA SER A 609 -13.93 -2.93 -8.74
C SER A 609 -13.18 -3.83 -9.71
N ASP A 610 -13.63 -5.06 -9.90
CA ASP A 610 -13.07 -6.04 -10.82
C ASP A 610 -13.71 -5.96 -12.21
N ALA A 611 -14.47 -4.92 -12.53
CA ALA A 611 -15.05 -4.68 -13.85
C ALA A 611 -14.29 -3.57 -14.63
N LEU A 612 -14.13 -3.78 -15.95
CA LEU A 612 -13.40 -2.88 -16.84
C LEU A 612 -14.28 -2.44 -18.02
N PHE A 613 -14.26 -1.14 -18.36
CA PHE A 613 -14.82 -0.65 -19.61
C PHE A 613 -14.01 -1.12 -20.81
N THR A 614 -14.67 -1.81 -21.74
CA THR A 614 -14.02 -2.43 -22.90
C THR A 614 -14.52 -1.91 -24.24
N ASP A 615 -15.64 -1.18 -24.30
CA ASP A 615 -16.06 -0.38 -25.46
C ASP A 615 -16.01 1.11 -25.08
N MET A 616 -14.92 1.78 -25.48
CA MET A 616 -14.60 3.16 -25.11
C MET A 616 -15.43 4.20 -25.87
N VAL A 617 -16.12 3.76 -26.94
CA VAL A 617 -16.99 4.61 -27.77
C VAL A 617 -18.47 4.31 -27.54
N PHE A 618 -18.79 3.42 -26.60
CA PHE A 618 -20.16 3.05 -26.27
C PHE A 618 -20.88 4.19 -25.55
N GLU A 619 -22.10 4.46 -26.03
CA GLU A 619 -23.04 5.33 -25.34
C GLU A 619 -24.25 4.51 -24.89
N ILE A 620 -24.59 4.60 -23.61
CA ILE A 620 -25.75 3.92 -23.04
C ILE A 620 -27.03 4.49 -23.68
N PRO A 621 -27.89 3.66 -24.31
CA PRO A 621 -29.09 4.13 -24.96
C PRO A 621 -30.19 4.42 -23.93
N LEU A 622 -30.04 5.46 -23.11
CA LEU A 622 -30.94 5.78 -21.99
C LEU A 622 -32.41 5.90 -22.40
N GLU A 623 -32.70 6.35 -23.62
CA GLU A 623 -34.07 6.44 -24.15
C GLU A 623 -34.77 5.06 -24.21
N LYS A 624 -34.01 3.98 -24.45
CA LYS A 624 -34.50 2.60 -24.39
C LYS A 624 -35.02 2.24 -22.99
N TYR A 625 -34.49 2.88 -21.95
CA TYR A 625 -34.76 2.58 -20.55
C TYR A 625 -35.71 3.58 -19.87
N LYS A 626 -36.30 4.51 -20.63
CA LYS A 626 -37.07 5.64 -20.07
C LYS A 626 -38.20 5.24 -19.14
N ASP A 627 -38.88 4.11 -19.42
CA ASP A 627 -40.03 3.64 -18.65
C ASP A 627 -39.65 2.75 -17.44
N HIS A 628 -38.35 2.51 -17.26
CA HIS A 628 -37.78 1.60 -16.27
C HIS A 628 -36.92 2.37 -15.24
N ASN A 629 -36.74 1.75 -14.08
CA ASN A 629 -36.00 2.31 -12.94
C ASN A 629 -34.77 1.47 -12.56
N LEU A 630 -34.72 0.19 -12.95
CA LEU A 630 -33.53 -0.66 -12.84
C LEU A 630 -33.20 -1.23 -14.22
N VAL A 631 -31.96 -1.07 -14.66
CA VAL A 631 -31.43 -1.68 -15.88
C VAL A 631 -30.26 -2.57 -15.49
N ILE A 632 -30.37 -3.86 -15.78
CA ILE A 632 -29.39 -4.87 -15.35
C ILE A 632 -29.17 -5.88 -16.47
N HIS A 633 -27.93 -6.33 -16.64
CA HIS A 633 -27.63 -7.37 -17.63
C HIS A 633 -28.12 -8.74 -17.13
N GLY A 634 -28.73 -9.53 -18.02
CA GLY A 634 -29.17 -10.87 -17.68
C GLY A 634 -29.91 -11.56 -18.81
N TYR A 635 -30.43 -12.76 -18.52
CA TYR A 635 -31.08 -13.63 -19.51
C TYR A 635 -32.52 -13.96 -19.06
N PRO A 636 -33.54 -13.44 -19.75
CA PRO A 636 -34.95 -13.64 -19.36
C PRO A 636 -35.37 -15.11 -19.19
N ASP A 637 -34.94 -16.01 -20.08
CA ASP A 637 -35.23 -17.45 -19.95
C ASP A 637 -34.66 -18.05 -18.66
N LEU A 638 -33.43 -17.64 -18.30
CA LEU A 638 -32.80 -18.09 -17.05
C LEU A 638 -33.53 -17.52 -15.84
N LEU A 639 -34.02 -16.29 -15.94
CA LEU A 639 -34.71 -15.61 -14.84
C LEU A 639 -36.09 -16.19 -14.58
N PHE A 640 -36.91 -16.34 -15.62
CA PHE A 640 -38.33 -16.66 -15.47
C PHE A 640 -38.66 -18.13 -15.64
N GLU A 641 -38.00 -18.82 -16.56
CA GLU A 641 -38.29 -20.23 -16.83
C GLU A 641 -37.47 -21.14 -15.92
N GLN A 642 -36.16 -20.89 -15.86
CA GLN A 642 -35.25 -21.75 -15.12
C GLN A 642 -35.06 -21.35 -13.66
N LYS A 643 -35.41 -20.10 -13.29
CA LYS A 643 -35.16 -19.51 -11.97
C LYS A 643 -33.70 -19.69 -11.53
N SER A 644 -32.78 -19.47 -12.46
CA SER A 644 -31.36 -19.70 -12.27
C SER A 644 -30.72 -18.56 -11.47
N TRP A 645 -29.82 -18.88 -10.54
CA TRP A 645 -29.10 -17.87 -9.76
C TRP A 645 -28.08 -17.04 -10.58
N ILE A 646 -27.79 -17.47 -11.80
CA ILE A 646 -26.91 -16.77 -12.76
C ILE A 646 -27.71 -15.97 -13.80
N ALA A 647 -29.02 -15.82 -13.59
CA ALA A 647 -29.89 -15.17 -14.55
C ALA A 647 -29.64 -13.67 -14.70
N LEU A 648 -29.11 -13.02 -13.66
CA LEU A 648 -28.74 -11.60 -13.64
C LEU A 648 -27.30 -11.46 -13.14
N ASN A 649 -26.67 -10.33 -13.43
CA ASN A 649 -25.37 -9.99 -12.87
C ASN A 649 -25.41 -8.62 -12.15
N THR A 650 -25.13 -8.60 -10.85
CA THR A 650 -25.16 -7.37 -10.02
C THR A 650 -23.82 -6.64 -9.93
N GLY A 651 -22.84 -7.04 -10.75
CA GLY A 651 -21.55 -6.36 -10.88
C GLY A 651 -21.62 -5.02 -11.61
N SER A 652 -22.66 -4.81 -12.42
CA SER A 652 -22.96 -3.51 -13.02
C SER A 652 -24.45 -3.36 -13.33
N PHE A 653 -25.06 -2.29 -12.85
CA PHE A 653 -26.46 -1.96 -13.13
C PHE A 653 -26.73 -0.47 -12.97
N LEU A 654 -27.76 0.03 -13.67
CA LEU A 654 -28.26 1.40 -13.51
C LEU A 654 -29.52 1.40 -12.65
N LEU A 655 -29.57 2.30 -11.68
CA LEU A 655 -30.71 2.51 -10.79
C LEU A 655 -31.14 3.97 -10.83
N ARG A 656 -32.41 4.24 -11.13
CA ARG A 656 -32.95 5.61 -11.21
C ARG A 656 -33.13 6.20 -9.81
N ASN A 657 -32.81 7.48 -9.64
CA ASN A 657 -33.02 8.19 -8.38
C ASN A 657 -34.51 8.56 -8.18
N CYS A 658 -35.30 7.60 -7.69
CA CYS A 658 -36.73 7.74 -7.46
C CYS A 658 -37.21 6.90 -6.27
N GLN A 659 -38.45 7.14 -5.83
CA GLN A 659 -39.09 6.45 -4.71
C GLN A 659 -39.08 4.93 -4.88
N TRP A 660 -39.40 4.44 -6.08
CA TRP A 660 -39.41 3.00 -6.38
C TRP A 660 -38.07 2.33 -6.08
N SER A 661 -36.96 3.02 -6.37
CA SER A 661 -35.62 2.50 -6.13
C SER A 661 -35.28 2.48 -4.64
N LEU A 662 -35.71 3.48 -3.86
CA LEU A 662 -35.55 3.46 -2.39
C LEU A 662 -36.34 2.30 -1.77
N ASP A 663 -37.57 2.08 -2.24
CA ASP A 663 -38.41 0.98 -1.79
C ASP A 663 -37.78 -0.39 -2.11
N LEU A 664 -37.15 -0.52 -3.29
CA LEU A 664 -36.42 -1.74 -3.66
C LEU A 664 -35.22 -1.98 -2.74
N LEU A 665 -34.42 -0.94 -2.47
CA LEU A 665 -33.27 -1.03 -1.56
C LEU A 665 -33.69 -1.45 -0.14
N ASP A 666 -34.82 -0.93 0.34
CA ASP A 666 -35.35 -1.24 1.68
C ASP A 666 -35.81 -2.70 1.82
N VAL A 667 -36.22 -3.37 0.74
CA VAL A 667 -36.55 -4.81 0.77
C VAL A 667 -35.38 -5.72 0.41
N TRP A 668 -34.35 -5.18 -0.26
CA TRP A 668 -33.17 -5.93 -0.68
C TRP A 668 -32.15 -6.06 0.45
N ALA A 669 -31.89 -4.96 1.15
CA ALA A 669 -30.90 -4.88 2.22
C ALA A 669 -31.12 -5.81 3.44
N PRO A 670 -32.35 -6.17 3.85
CA PRO A 670 -32.58 -7.03 5.01
C PRO A 670 -31.97 -8.43 4.92
N MET A 671 -31.66 -8.94 3.72
CA MET A 671 -30.99 -10.23 3.54
C MET A 671 -29.46 -10.15 3.71
N GLY A 672 -28.91 -8.94 3.87
CA GLY A 672 -27.47 -8.68 3.88
C GLY A 672 -26.72 -8.68 5.22
N PRO A 673 -27.30 -8.48 6.41
CA PRO A 673 -26.54 -8.48 7.67
C PRO A 673 -25.85 -9.82 7.95
N LYS A 674 -24.55 -9.81 8.30
CA LYS A 674 -23.81 -11.03 8.69
C LYS A 674 -24.50 -11.76 9.85
N GLY A 675 -24.28 -13.08 9.93
CA GLY A 675 -24.85 -13.96 10.96
C GLY A 675 -26.11 -14.68 10.49
N VAL A 676 -26.94 -15.10 11.45
CA VAL A 676 -28.09 -16.00 11.24
C VAL A 676 -29.05 -15.53 10.14
N VAL A 677 -29.29 -14.22 10.05
CA VAL A 677 -30.19 -13.63 9.05
C VAL A 677 -29.72 -13.92 7.61
N ARG A 678 -28.44 -13.70 7.32
CA ARG A 678 -27.88 -13.94 5.99
C ARG A 678 -27.68 -15.43 5.72
N ASP A 679 -27.40 -16.24 6.74
CA ASP A 679 -27.34 -17.69 6.59
C ASP A 679 -28.70 -18.29 6.25
N ASP A 680 -29.75 -17.88 6.96
CA ASP A 680 -31.12 -18.35 6.72
C ASP A 680 -31.67 -17.83 5.39
N ALA A 681 -31.36 -16.57 5.04
CA ALA A 681 -31.60 -16.07 3.69
C ALA A 681 -30.84 -16.91 2.65
N GLY A 682 -29.58 -17.29 2.89
CA GLY A 682 -28.80 -18.15 2.01
C GLY A 682 -29.46 -19.51 1.77
N LYS A 683 -30.00 -20.14 2.82
CA LYS A 683 -30.77 -21.39 2.72
C LYS A 683 -32.04 -21.19 1.89
N LEU A 684 -32.78 -20.10 2.12
CA LEU A 684 -33.97 -19.75 1.36
C LEU A 684 -33.66 -19.57 -0.13
N LEU A 685 -32.59 -18.83 -0.45
CA LEU A 685 -32.17 -18.59 -1.84
C LEU A 685 -31.72 -19.88 -2.52
N THR A 686 -30.97 -20.73 -1.82
CA THR A 686 -30.53 -22.05 -2.32
C THR A 686 -31.72 -22.97 -2.61
N ALA A 687 -32.76 -22.93 -1.77
CA ALA A 687 -33.97 -23.73 -1.97
C ALA A 687 -34.84 -23.25 -3.16
N ASN A 688 -34.74 -21.97 -3.55
CA ASN A 688 -35.63 -21.36 -4.54
C ASN A 688 -34.97 -21.07 -5.90
N LEU A 689 -33.63 -21.05 -5.96
CA LEU A 689 -32.88 -20.72 -7.18
C LEU A 689 -32.12 -21.94 -7.71
N LYS A 690 -32.40 -22.31 -8.96
CA LYS A 690 -31.81 -23.46 -9.63
C LYS A 690 -30.31 -23.27 -9.78
N GLY A 691 -29.53 -24.29 -9.40
CA GLY A 691 -28.09 -24.33 -9.57
C GLY A 691 -27.30 -23.50 -8.57
N ARG A 692 -27.96 -22.85 -7.59
CA ARG A 692 -27.28 -22.12 -6.52
C ARG A 692 -26.70 -23.11 -5.50
N PRO A 693 -25.43 -22.98 -5.11
CA PRO A 693 -24.85 -23.75 -4.00
C PRO A 693 -25.32 -23.28 -2.65
N ALA A 694 -25.08 -24.14 -1.66
CA ALA A 694 -25.26 -23.81 -0.26
C ALA A 694 -24.12 -22.91 0.26
N PHE A 695 -24.35 -21.60 0.22
CA PHE A 695 -23.56 -20.59 0.95
C PHE A 695 -24.48 -19.44 1.42
N GLU A 696 -23.95 -18.54 2.25
CA GLU A 696 -24.64 -17.36 2.79
C GLU A 696 -25.31 -16.50 1.68
N ALA A 697 -26.32 -15.70 1.99
CA ALA A 697 -26.96 -14.86 0.97
C ALA A 697 -25.98 -13.85 0.33
N ASP A 698 -26.04 -13.75 -1.00
CA ASP A 698 -25.38 -12.72 -1.81
C ASP A 698 -26.41 -11.76 -2.44
N ASP A 699 -25.96 -10.56 -2.81
CA ASP A 699 -26.80 -9.50 -3.36
C ASP A 699 -27.47 -9.91 -4.68
N GLN A 700 -26.75 -10.63 -5.56
CA GLN A 700 -27.27 -11.13 -6.84
C GLN A 700 -28.43 -12.10 -6.65
N SER A 701 -28.21 -13.16 -5.87
CA SER A 701 -29.22 -14.18 -5.61
C SER A 701 -30.44 -13.57 -4.92
N ALA A 702 -30.23 -12.65 -3.96
CA ALA A 702 -31.31 -11.97 -3.28
C ALA A 702 -32.16 -11.10 -4.23
N LEU A 703 -31.53 -10.35 -5.14
CA LEU A 703 -32.25 -9.58 -6.14
C LEU A 703 -33.07 -10.49 -7.07
N ILE A 704 -32.46 -11.54 -7.60
CA ILE A 704 -33.14 -12.53 -8.46
C ILE A 704 -34.36 -13.10 -7.75
N TYR A 705 -34.20 -13.52 -6.49
CA TYR A 705 -35.29 -14.04 -5.68
C TYR A 705 -36.41 -13.01 -5.48
N LEU A 706 -36.10 -11.74 -5.18
CA LEU A 706 -37.11 -10.69 -5.04
C LEU A 706 -37.88 -10.43 -6.35
N LEU A 707 -37.18 -10.41 -7.48
CA LEU A 707 -37.79 -10.18 -8.79
C LEU A 707 -38.68 -11.35 -9.24
N ILE A 708 -38.35 -12.59 -8.85
CA ILE A 708 -39.16 -13.76 -9.13
C ILE A 708 -40.35 -13.86 -8.16
N SER A 709 -40.10 -13.74 -6.86
CA SER A 709 -41.10 -13.94 -5.80
C SER A 709 -42.11 -12.80 -5.69
N GLN A 710 -41.70 -11.57 -6.03
CA GLN A 710 -42.54 -10.37 -6.01
C GLN A 710 -42.63 -9.74 -7.40
N LYS A 711 -42.78 -10.60 -8.43
CA LYS A 711 -42.80 -10.20 -9.85
C LYS A 711 -43.76 -9.05 -10.14
N GLU A 712 -45.00 -9.14 -9.67
CA GLU A 712 -46.04 -8.11 -9.92
C GLU A 712 -45.66 -6.75 -9.34
N LYS A 713 -44.89 -6.74 -8.25
CA LYS A 713 -44.48 -5.51 -7.56
C LYS A 713 -43.29 -4.82 -8.23
N TRP A 714 -42.29 -5.59 -8.68
CA TRP A 714 -41.01 -5.03 -9.12
C TRP A 714 -40.81 -5.05 -10.63
N MET A 715 -41.19 -6.13 -11.32
CA MET A 715 -40.73 -6.36 -12.70
C MET A 715 -41.25 -5.34 -13.71
N SER A 716 -42.36 -4.66 -13.44
CA SER A 716 -42.89 -3.60 -14.33
C SER A 716 -41.94 -2.40 -14.49
N LYS A 717 -40.91 -2.29 -13.63
CA LYS A 717 -39.89 -1.23 -13.66
C LYS A 717 -38.46 -1.75 -13.83
N VAL A 718 -38.27 -3.03 -14.11
CA VAL A 718 -36.95 -3.64 -14.35
C VAL A 718 -36.77 -3.97 -15.82
N PHE A 719 -35.71 -3.47 -16.42
CA PHE A 719 -35.27 -3.84 -17.76
C PHE A 719 -34.11 -4.84 -17.67
N VAL A 720 -34.32 -6.05 -18.17
CA VAL A 720 -33.26 -7.07 -18.29
C VAL A 720 -32.62 -6.93 -19.66
N GLU A 721 -31.42 -6.34 -19.71
CA GLU A 721 -30.70 -6.09 -20.95
C GLU A 721 -29.92 -7.32 -21.40
N ASN A 722 -30.30 -7.85 -22.56
CA ASN A 722 -29.66 -9.01 -23.17
C ASN A 722 -29.29 -8.80 -24.65
N SER A 723 -29.52 -7.63 -25.23
CA SER A 723 -29.23 -7.33 -26.65
C SER A 723 -27.78 -6.88 -26.92
N TYR A 724 -27.02 -6.71 -25.84
CA TYR A 724 -25.57 -6.52 -25.84
C TYR A 724 -25.04 -6.83 -24.43
N TYR A 725 -23.74 -7.07 -24.33
CA TYR A 725 -23.07 -7.18 -23.03
C TYR A 725 -22.92 -5.79 -22.40
N LEU A 726 -24.01 -5.27 -21.81
CA LEU A 726 -23.92 -4.17 -20.84
C LEU A 726 -22.90 -4.53 -19.76
N HIS A 727 -22.82 -5.83 -19.46
CA HIS A 727 -21.90 -6.40 -18.51
C HIS A 727 -21.58 -7.87 -18.83
N GLY A 728 -20.39 -8.12 -19.37
CA GLY A 728 -19.96 -9.41 -19.85
C GLY A 728 -18.99 -10.15 -18.92
N PHE A 729 -19.08 -11.48 -18.86
CA PHE A 729 -18.18 -12.29 -18.05
C PHE A 729 -16.88 -12.62 -18.79
N TRP A 730 -15.74 -12.31 -18.18
CA TRP A 730 -14.42 -12.34 -18.84
C TRP A 730 -14.06 -13.66 -19.50
N LEU A 731 -14.37 -14.82 -18.91
CA LEU A 731 -13.97 -16.13 -19.46
C LEU A 731 -14.60 -16.46 -20.81
N GLY A 732 -15.77 -15.90 -21.12
CA GLY A 732 -16.42 -16.08 -22.43
C GLY A 732 -15.99 -15.04 -23.47
N LEU A 733 -15.23 -14.01 -23.07
CA LEU A 733 -15.04 -12.79 -23.85
C LEU A 733 -13.59 -12.52 -24.20
N VAL A 734 -12.67 -12.63 -23.23
CA VAL A 734 -11.29 -12.14 -23.40
C VAL A 734 -10.53 -12.86 -24.51
N ASP A 735 -10.84 -14.12 -24.77
CA ASP A 735 -10.20 -14.93 -25.81
C ASP A 735 -10.81 -14.67 -27.20
N LYS A 736 -11.97 -14.02 -27.27
CA LYS A 736 -12.67 -13.66 -28.52
C LYS A 736 -12.40 -12.23 -28.98
N TYR A 737 -11.61 -11.43 -28.24
CA TYR A 737 -11.39 -10.02 -28.56
C TYR A 737 -10.76 -9.75 -29.92
N GLU A 738 -9.79 -10.55 -30.36
CA GLU A 738 -9.21 -10.39 -31.69
C GLU A 738 -10.24 -10.67 -32.79
N GLU A 739 -11.06 -11.71 -32.63
CA GLU A 739 -12.16 -12.03 -33.54
C GLU A 739 -13.22 -10.90 -33.57
N MET A 740 -13.61 -10.41 -32.40
CA MET A 740 -14.55 -9.28 -32.25
C MET A 740 -14.01 -7.99 -32.89
N ALA A 741 -12.71 -7.73 -32.76
CA ALA A 741 -12.06 -6.57 -33.37
C ALA A 741 -12.00 -6.66 -34.90
N GLU A 742 -11.92 -7.87 -35.46
CA GLU A 742 -11.85 -8.10 -36.90
C GLU A 742 -13.21 -8.06 -37.59
N LYS A 743 -14.27 -8.52 -36.91
CA LYS A 743 -15.59 -8.72 -37.51
C LYS A 743 -16.55 -7.51 -37.43
N HIS A 744 -16.41 -6.59 -36.45
CA HIS A 744 -17.50 -5.66 -36.11
C HIS A 744 -17.15 -4.16 -36.07
N HIS A 745 -18.15 -3.34 -36.48
CA HIS A 745 -18.22 -1.87 -36.38
C HIS A 745 -19.43 -1.48 -35.50
N PRO A 746 -19.53 -0.26 -34.93
CA PRO A 746 -20.57 0.10 -33.95
C PRO A 746 -22.03 0.02 -34.47
N GLY A 747 -22.90 -0.74 -33.79
CA GLY A 747 -24.34 -0.91 -34.07
C GLY A 747 -25.07 -1.74 -32.99
N LEU A 748 -26.41 -1.77 -32.99
CA LEU A 748 -27.23 -2.50 -31.98
C LEU A 748 -27.34 -4.01 -32.33
N GLY A 749 -26.91 -4.90 -31.43
CA GLY A 749 -27.07 -6.36 -31.53
C GLY A 749 -25.98 -7.17 -30.80
N ASP A 750 -26.24 -8.48 -30.59
CA ASP A 750 -25.44 -9.44 -29.80
C ASP A 750 -23.99 -9.66 -30.27
N GLU A 751 -23.60 -9.15 -31.43
CA GLU A 751 -22.25 -9.26 -31.95
C GLU A 751 -21.36 -8.03 -31.67
N ARG A 752 -21.80 -7.12 -30.79
CA ARG A 752 -21.00 -5.95 -30.37
C ARG A 752 -19.92 -6.33 -29.35
N TRP A 753 -18.84 -5.55 -29.30
CA TRP A 753 -17.86 -5.58 -28.21
C TRP A 753 -18.55 -5.44 -26.86
N PRO A 754 -18.11 -6.16 -25.82
CA PRO A 754 -18.68 -6.00 -24.51
C PRO A 754 -18.42 -4.59 -23.99
N PHE A 755 -19.46 -3.94 -23.48
CA PHE A 755 -19.31 -2.60 -22.94
C PHE A 755 -18.47 -2.61 -21.67
N VAL A 756 -18.82 -3.53 -20.77
CA VAL A 756 -18.05 -3.83 -19.56
C VAL A 756 -17.66 -5.30 -19.59
N THR A 757 -16.42 -5.59 -19.21
CA THR A 757 -15.94 -6.95 -18.93
C THR A 757 -15.61 -7.09 -17.46
N HIS A 758 -16.25 -8.05 -16.80
CA HIS A 758 -16.14 -8.28 -15.37
C HIS A 758 -15.31 -9.51 -15.05
N PHE A 759 -14.27 -9.29 -14.25
CA PHE A 759 -13.31 -10.27 -13.78
C PHE A 759 -13.73 -10.88 -12.43
N VAL A 760 -14.99 -11.32 -12.33
CA VAL A 760 -15.51 -11.99 -11.12
C VAL A 760 -14.62 -13.17 -10.73
N GLY A 761 -14.26 -13.25 -9.45
CA GLY A 761 -13.41 -14.31 -8.91
C GLY A 761 -11.94 -14.18 -9.28
N CYS A 762 -11.56 -13.07 -9.93
CA CYS A 762 -10.23 -12.77 -10.39
C CYS A 762 -9.79 -11.46 -9.74
N LYS A 763 -9.68 -11.48 -8.39
CA LYS A 763 -9.30 -10.32 -7.59
C LYS A 763 -7.76 -10.23 -7.54
N PRO A 764 -7.13 -9.19 -8.10
CA PRO A 764 -5.66 -9.05 -8.11
C PRO A 764 -5.05 -8.97 -6.69
N CYS A 765 -5.87 -8.68 -5.68
CA CYS A 765 -5.46 -8.39 -4.31
C CYS A 765 -5.89 -9.46 -3.28
N GLY A 766 -6.46 -10.59 -3.70
CA GLY A 766 -6.94 -11.63 -2.77
C GLY A 766 -7.02 -13.02 -3.41
N SER A 767 -6.48 -14.03 -2.71
CA SER A 767 -6.46 -15.44 -3.09
C SER A 767 -7.84 -16.11 -2.97
N TYR A 768 -8.83 -15.63 -3.74
CA TYR A 768 -10.21 -16.11 -3.66
C TYR A 768 -10.81 -16.50 -5.03
N GLY A 769 -10.02 -17.20 -5.85
CA GLY A 769 -10.53 -17.86 -7.05
C GLY A 769 -9.63 -18.99 -7.54
N ASP A 770 -10.24 -20.06 -8.06
CA ASP A 770 -9.57 -21.26 -8.58
C ASP A 770 -8.87 -21.05 -9.93
N TYR A 771 -8.72 -19.81 -10.39
CA TYR A 771 -7.99 -19.50 -11.61
C TYR A 771 -6.53 -19.21 -11.26
N PRO A 772 -5.56 -19.75 -12.02
CA PRO A 772 -4.17 -19.35 -11.87
C PRO A 772 -4.07 -17.83 -11.99
N ALA A 773 -3.46 -17.16 -11.00
CA ALA A 773 -3.31 -15.70 -10.98
C ALA A 773 -2.72 -15.14 -12.30
N GLU A 774 -1.87 -15.94 -12.95
CA GLU A 774 -1.32 -15.64 -14.27
C GLU A 774 -2.39 -15.54 -15.38
N LYS A 775 -3.37 -16.45 -15.41
CA LYS A 775 -4.48 -16.40 -16.39
C LYS A 775 -5.31 -15.14 -16.18
N CYS A 776 -5.56 -14.81 -14.93
CA CYS A 776 -6.25 -13.61 -14.48
C CYS A 776 -5.58 -12.34 -14.99
N LEU A 777 -4.30 -12.16 -14.64
CA LEU A 777 -3.51 -10.99 -15.04
C LEU A 777 -3.40 -10.86 -16.56
N LYS A 778 -3.13 -11.96 -17.28
CA LYS A 778 -3.08 -11.95 -18.75
C LYS A 778 -4.39 -11.53 -19.38
N SER A 779 -5.51 -11.96 -18.81
CA SER A 779 -6.85 -11.67 -19.35
C SER A 779 -7.27 -10.23 -19.08
N MET A 780 -6.91 -9.70 -17.91
CA MET A 780 -7.06 -8.27 -17.60
C MET A 780 -6.21 -7.42 -18.54
N GLU A 781 -4.95 -7.79 -18.78
CA GLU A 781 -4.06 -7.10 -19.71
C GLU A 781 -4.63 -7.13 -21.14
N ARG A 782 -5.21 -8.25 -21.57
CA ARG A 782 -5.91 -8.35 -22.86
C ARG A 782 -7.09 -7.39 -22.96
N ALA A 783 -7.95 -7.33 -21.95
CA ALA A 783 -9.10 -6.43 -21.93
C ALA A 783 -8.69 -4.96 -21.89
N PHE A 784 -7.67 -4.63 -21.10
CA PHE A 784 -7.10 -3.28 -21.04
C PHE A 784 -6.55 -2.87 -22.40
N ASN A 785 -5.67 -3.67 -23.00
CA ASN A 785 -5.07 -3.35 -24.30
C ASN A 785 -6.12 -3.33 -25.43
N PHE A 786 -7.20 -4.11 -25.30
CA PHE A 786 -8.33 -4.07 -26.23
C PHE A 786 -9.08 -2.73 -26.17
N ALA A 787 -9.36 -2.23 -24.97
CA ALA A 787 -9.95 -0.92 -24.74
C ALA A 787 -9.01 0.21 -25.19
N ASP A 788 -7.74 0.16 -24.74
CA ASP A 788 -6.73 1.19 -25.01
C ASP A 788 -6.41 1.31 -26.51
N ASN A 789 -6.46 0.20 -27.26
CA ASN A 789 -6.32 0.23 -28.71
C ASN A 789 -7.33 1.15 -29.41
N GLN A 790 -8.55 1.31 -28.87
CA GLN A 790 -9.56 2.22 -29.43
C GLN A 790 -9.13 3.68 -29.27
N VAL A 791 -8.49 4.01 -28.14
CA VAL A 791 -7.93 5.34 -27.87
C VAL A 791 -6.63 5.56 -28.65
N LEU A 792 -5.68 4.63 -28.59
CA LEU A 792 -4.40 4.70 -29.30
C LEU A 792 -4.56 4.84 -30.82
N LYS A 793 -5.61 4.22 -31.39
CA LYS A 793 -5.92 4.34 -32.82
C LYS A 793 -6.15 5.79 -33.25
N LEU A 794 -6.74 6.62 -32.38
CA LEU A 794 -6.91 8.07 -32.60
C LEU A 794 -5.56 8.77 -32.81
N TYR A 795 -4.53 8.32 -32.10
CA TYR A 795 -3.18 8.87 -32.18
C TYR A 795 -2.32 8.18 -33.25
N GLY A 796 -2.87 7.22 -34.01
CA GLY A 796 -2.13 6.47 -35.03
C GLY A 796 -1.23 5.38 -34.44
N PHE A 797 -1.59 4.82 -33.28
CA PHE A 797 -0.89 3.72 -32.63
C PHE A 797 -1.83 2.56 -32.33
N ARG A 798 -1.26 1.39 -32.06
CA ARG A 798 -1.93 0.24 -31.42
C ARG A 798 -0.92 -0.62 -30.69
N HIS A 799 -1.34 -1.42 -29.73
CA HIS A 799 -0.52 -2.49 -29.17
C HIS A 799 -0.08 -3.48 -30.26
N ARG A 800 1.10 -4.07 -30.07
CA ARG A 800 1.63 -5.10 -30.99
C ARG A 800 0.76 -6.36 -31.00
N GLY A 801 0.16 -6.68 -29.86
CA GLY A 801 -0.89 -7.68 -29.61
C GLY A 801 -1.50 -7.44 -28.23
N LEU A 802 -2.65 -8.05 -27.92
CA LEU A 802 -3.38 -7.77 -26.67
C LEU A 802 -2.65 -8.21 -25.39
N LEU A 803 -1.63 -9.07 -25.49
CA LEU A 803 -0.77 -9.47 -24.37
C LEU A 803 0.55 -8.66 -24.30
N SER A 804 0.68 -7.59 -25.07
CA SER A 804 1.92 -6.82 -25.13
C SER A 804 1.67 -5.35 -24.82
N PRO A 805 2.37 -4.76 -23.83
CA PRO A 805 2.28 -3.34 -23.56
C PRO A 805 2.98 -2.51 -24.64
N ASN A 806 3.76 -3.14 -25.53
CA ASN A 806 4.47 -2.43 -26.59
C ASN A 806 3.51 -1.95 -27.67
N ILE A 807 3.58 -0.66 -27.97
CA ILE A 807 2.84 -0.06 -29.08
C ILE A 807 3.62 -0.19 -30.41
N LYS A 808 2.89 -0.17 -31.52
CA LYS A 808 3.38 -0.01 -32.88
C LYS A 808 2.63 1.12 -33.55
N ARG A 809 3.37 1.89 -34.34
CA ARG A 809 2.82 2.99 -35.14
C ARG A 809 2.03 2.41 -36.31
N LEU A 810 0.86 2.99 -36.57
CA LEU A 810 -0.02 2.67 -37.68
C LEU A 810 0.10 3.67 -38.83
N ARG A 811 0.38 4.95 -38.53
CA ARG A 811 0.39 6.06 -39.49
C ARG A 811 1.57 7.01 -39.26
N ASN A 812 2.13 7.59 -40.33
CA ASN A 812 3.36 8.40 -40.30
C ASN A 812 3.17 9.87 -39.91
N GLU A 813 1.96 10.31 -39.59
CA GLU A 813 1.67 11.70 -39.20
C GLU A 813 1.86 11.86 -37.68
N THR A 814 2.61 12.87 -37.25
CA THR A 814 3.00 13.04 -35.82
C THR A 814 2.68 14.41 -35.25
N ASP A 815 2.12 15.30 -36.06
CA ASP A 815 2.18 16.72 -35.74
C ASP A 815 0.81 17.29 -35.37
N LYS A 816 -0.30 16.67 -35.84
CA LYS A 816 -1.68 17.12 -35.59
C LYS A 816 -2.70 15.96 -35.51
N PRO A 817 -2.54 14.98 -34.61
CA PRO A 817 -3.38 13.76 -34.56
C PRO A 817 -4.88 14.05 -34.35
N LEU A 818 -5.23 15.14 -33.67
CA LEU A 818 -6.63 15.52 -33.42
C LEU A 818 -7.38 16.05 -34.66
N LYS A 819 -6.70 16.35 -35.77
CA LYS A 819 -7.35 16.80 -37.02
C LYS A 819 -7.96 15.65 -37.83
N VAL A 820 -7.50 14.41 -37.59
CA VAL A 820 -7.96 13.20 -38.29
C VAL A 820 -9.11 12.52 -37.54
N VAL A 821 -9.49 13.05 -36.36
CA VAL A 821 -10.57 12.50 -35.53
C VAL A 821 -11.92 12.54 -36.26
N ASP A 822 -12.16 13.57 -37.07
CA ASP A 822 -13.38 13.72 -37.86
C ASP A 822 -13.39 12.79 -39.10
N GLU A 823 -12.23 12.34 -39.59
CA GLU A 823 -12.10 11.37 -40.70
C GLU A 823 -12.20 9.90 -40.23
N LEU A 824 -12.08 9.65 -38.92
CA LEU A 824 -12.08 8.31 -38.34
C LEU A 824 -13.48 7.81 -37.94
N ASP A 825 -14.54 8.60 -38.19
CA ASP A 825 -15.94 8.29 -37.86
C ASP A 825 -16.17 7.95 -36.37
N ILE A 826 -15.38 8.56 -35.47
CA ILE A 826 -15.47 8.34 -34.01
C ILE A 826 -16.31 9.45 -33.34
N ARG A 827 -16.49 10.60 -34.00
CA ARG A 827 -17.51 11.59 -33.64
C ARG A 827 -18.66 11.48 -34.63
N ARG A 828 -19.87 11.20 -34.17
CA ARG A 828 -21.05 11.40 -35.03
C ARG A 828 -21.13 12.88 -35.41
N HIS A 829 -21.28 13.12 -36.72
CA HIS A 829 -21.91 14.32 -37.22
C HIS A 829 -23.24 14.52 -36.46
N ILE A 830 -23.43 15.71 -35.89
CA ILE A 830 -24.73 16.15 -35.41
C ILE A 830 -25.63 16.18 -36.64
N VAL A 831 -26.46 15.15 -36.82
CA VAL A 831 -27.61 15.24 -37.72
C VAL A 831 -28.56 16.22 -37.03
N ILE A 832 -28.47 17.49 -37.42
CA ILE A 832 -29.51 18.47 -37.11
C ILE A 832 -30.71 18.03 -37.95
N GLY A 833 -31.62 17.30 -37.33
CA GLY A 833 -32.93 17.02 -37.91
C GLY A 833 -33.68 18.33 -38.09
N SER A 834 -34.12 18.59 -39.32
CA SER A 834 -35.20 19.52 -39.66
C SER A 834 -36.53 19.06 -39.08
#